data_AF-A0A1A9VK24-F1
#
_entry.id   AF-A0A1A9VK24-F1
#
_cell.length_a   1.000
_cell.length_b   1.000
_cell.length_c   1.000
_cell.angle_alpha   90.00
_cell.angle_beta   90.00
_cell.angle_gamma   90.00
#
_symmetry.space_group_name_H-M   'P 1'
#
loop_
_entity.id
_entity.type
_entity.pdbx_description
1 polymer ?
#
loop_
_entity_poly.entity_id
_entity_poly.type
_entity_poly.pdbx_seq_one_letter_code
_entity_poly.pdbx_strand_id
1 'polypeptide(L)'
;MSPSFSMNHLPLESMANAIRFLSIDAVQKANSGHPGMPLGMADVATILFAKYLNHNPDDSKWFNRDRFVLSNGHGSMLLYSILYLTGYISIDELKNFRQMGSKTPGHPEFGLTPGVEATTGPLGQGFAASVGMALAESILKKQFRINHYTYVMLGDGCLMEGISHEAASLAGHLKLNKLIALFDDNDISIDGATCLSCSDDVEKRFLAYGWNVDKIDGHDFDAISLAIERAQKSEKPSLICCKTIIGKFSSRAGTSSAHSGAFSEEDIKQMREKLNWNYEPFHVPDDSMPELIGGSADLTGSNCTKYEHMQVIDSNNYSGSYVHYGVREHAMAACMNGMALHGAILPYGGTFLVFSDYCRPAIRLSALMKQQVIYVMTHDSIGVGEDGPTHQPIEHLASLRAIPNLYVFRPADAVETLECVSIALEKKESPALFALSRQNVSYMRKFYFDIDQSANLSKFGAYILCECSKELKVTIFATGSEVEIAVEAREKLQEKGIGTRVVSMPCWRLFDEQSDEYKAAILNNDSIKVAIEAESEMGWHKYIGSNGIFIGMKSFGESAPYKTLYEHFNISADHVQPQYINLTTEIKVSLITHYRTGVTNLSSCCNLHLMTVPLYCGRNSAAAFYAFWNFTISFPINAEFESIIPSSLPKRNTITSPSSVHSLSNHRNSHTPLHCSNHPLHLPQNSQKEALAHQSVENKHLCQQRRCTVKTTVHPYYTNHHMSGIRSNPQHRNCKRCVSRTMRYFLLSIKAKHRTIKLRTKKSTEF
;
A
#
# COMPACT_ATOMS: atom_id res chain seq x y z
N MET A 1 65.62 -6.65 -14.93
CA MET A 1 64.84 -6.76 -13.69
C MET A 1 63.93 -5.54 -13.62
N SER A 2 62.63 -5.76 -13.65
CA SER A 2 61.61 -4.71 -13.61
C SER A 2 60.54 -5.21 -12.62
N PRO A 3 60.22 -4.49 -11.54
CA PRO A 3 59.29 -5.00 -10.54
C PRO A 3 57.87 -5.02 -11.10
N SER A 4 57.30 -6.22 -11.24
CA SER A 4 55.87 -6.40 -11.51
C SER A 4 55.07 -5.92 -10.30
N PHE A 5 54.23 -4.89 -10.48
CA PHE A 5 53.24 -4.52 -9.48
C PHE A 5 52.21 -5.65 -9.34
N SER A 6 52.36 -6.44 -8.28
CA SER A 6 51.34 -7.38 -7.81
C SER A 6 50.21 -6.59 -7.17
N MET A 7 49.04 -6.51 -7.83
CA MET A 7 47.82 -6.20 -7.09
C MET A 7 47.50 -7.40 -6.19
N ASN A 8 47.59 -7.18 -4.89
CA ASN A 8 47.37 -8.23 -3.89
C ASN A 8 45.89 -8.64 -3.84
N HIS A 9 45.51 -9.61 -4.67
CA HIS A 9 44.26 -10.32 -4.51
C HIS A 9 44.32 -11.16 -3.22
N LEU A 10 43.48 -10.82 -2.24
CA LEU A 10 43.29 -11.68 -1.06
C LEU A 10 42.72 -13.05 -1.51
N PRO A 11 43.11 -14.16 -0.87
CA PRO A 11 42.45 -15.45 -1.09
C PRO A 11 40.94 -15.36 -0.82
N LEU A 12 40.13 -16.08 -1.60
CA LEU A 12 38.66 -16.10 -1.44
C LEU A 12 38.23 -16.50 -0.02
N GLU A 13 38.95 -17.43 0.61
CA GLU A 13 38.77 -17.80 2.01
C GLU A 13 39.01 -16.62 2.97
N SER A 14 40.01 -15.79 2.71
CA SER A 14 40.27 -14.58 3.50
C SER A 14 39.18 -13.51 3.31
N MET A 15 38.58 -13.41 2.11
CA MET A 15 37.43 -12.54 1.85
C MET A 15 36.18 -13.04 2.59
N ALA A 16 35.88 -14.33 2.52
CA ALA A 16 34.75 -14.93 3.25
C ALA A 16 34.94 -14.81 4.77
N ASN A 17 36.15 -15.04 5.28
CA ASN A 17 36.44 -14.86 6.70
C ASN A 17 36.38 -13.38 7.12
N ALA A 18 36.71 -12.42 6.26
CA ALA A 18 36.47 -11.00 6.53
C ALA A 18 34.96 -10.71 6.70
N ILE A 19 34.10 -11.26 5.83
CA ILE A 19 32.64 -11.16 5.97
C ILE A 19 32.17 -11.74 7.31
N ARG A 20 32.67 -12.93 7.69
CA ARG A 20 32.36 -13.58 8.97
C ARG A 20 32.72 -12.70 10.17
N PHE A 21 33.96 -12.24 10.26
CA PHE A 21 34.42 -11.44 11.42
C PHE A 21 33.79 -10.06 11.47
N LEU A 22 33.60 -9.37 10.33
CA LEU A 22 32.84 -8.12 10.28
C LEU A 22 31.39 -8.31 10.77
N SER A 23 30.76 -9.44 10.44
CA SER A 23 29.42 -9.80 10.94
C SER A 23 29.42 -10.05 12.45
N ILE A 24 30.38 -10.81 12.98
CA ILE A 24 30.52 -11.09 14.41
C ILE A 24 30.76 -9.80 15.20
N ASP A 25 31.73 -8.99 14.79
CA ASP A 25 32.15 -7.78 15.52
C ASP A 25 31.04 -6.72 15.57
N ALA A 26 30.31 -6.53 14.47
CA ALA A 26 29.19 -5.59 14.43
C ALA A 26 28.00 -6.06 15.31
N VAL A 27 27.63 -7.34 15.25
CA VAL A 27 26.59 -7.93 16.10
C VAL A 27 26.99 -7.85 17.58
N GLN A 28 28.24 -8.17 17.90
CA GLN A 28 28.80 -8.11 19.25
C GLN A 28 28.81 -6.67 19.78
N LYS A 29 29.23 -5.70 18.97
CA LYS A 29 29.24 -4.27 19.37
C LYS A 29 27.82 -3.73 19.57
N ALA A 30 26.87 -4.13 18.72
CA ALA A 30 25.46 -3.75 18.86
C ALA A 30 24.73 -4.48 20.00
N ASN A 31 25.33 -5.55 20.55
CA ASN A 31 24.69 -6.50 21.47
C ASN A 31 23.31 -7.00 20.95
N SER A 32 23.19 -7.12 19.62
CA SER A 32 21.94 -7.39 18.91
C SER A 32 22.22 -7.78 17.47
N GLY A 33 21.63 -8.87 16.98
CA GLY A 33 21.76 -9.30 15.58
C GLY A 33 21.77 -10.81 15.40
N HIS A 34 21.94 -11.26 14.16
CA HIS A 34 21.89 -12.68 13.78
C HIS A 34 23.20 -13.06 13.05
N PRO A 35 24.18 -13.65 13.74
CA PRO A 35 25.47 -13.98 13.13
C PRO A 35 25.45 -15.31 12.35
N GLY A 36 24.50 -16.22 12.64
CA GLY A 36 24.48 -17.58 12.07
C GLY A 36 24.43 -17.63 10.54
N MET A 37 23.39 -17.06 9.92
CA MET A 37 23.26 -17.04 8.46
C MET A 37 24.41 -16.32 7.75
N PRO A 38 24.89 -15.14 8.21
CA PRO A 38 26.12 -14.54 7.67
C PRO A 38 27.35 -15.43 7.74
N LEU A 39 27.47 -16.29 8.76
CA LEU A 39 28.61 -17.20 8.91
C LEU A 39 28.55 -18.40 7.94
N GLY A 40 27.37 -18.96 7.74
CA GLY A 40 27.13 -20.05 6.79
C GLY A 40 27.26 -19.60 5.33
N MET A 41 26.61 -18.49 4.98
CA MET A 41 26.50 -18.03 3.59
C MET A 41 27.64 -17.12 3.11
N ALA A 42 28.64 -16.85 3.94
CA ALA A 42 29.81 -16.02 3.58
C ALA A 42 30.55 -16.52 2.32
N ASP A 43 30.66 -17.83 2.12
CA ASP A 43 31.41 -18.39 0.98
C ASP A 43 30.62 -18.23 -0.33
N VAL A 44 29.33 -18.58 -0.31
CA VAL A 44 28.39 -18.38 -1.43
C VAL A 44 28.34 -16.90 -1.82
N ALA A 45 28.24 -16.01 -0.84
CA ALA A 45 28.16 -14.57 -1.08
C ALA A 45 29.49 -13.99 -1.60
N THR A 46 30.63 -14.48 -1.09
CA THR A 46 31.96 -14.13 -1.62
C THR A 46 32.07 -14.48 -3.09
N ILE A 47 31.67 -15.69 -3.49
CA ILE A 47 31.72 -16.12 -4.90
C ILE A 47 30.79 -15.31 -5.77
N LEU A 48 29.55 -15.11 -5.31
CA LEU A 48 28.57 -14.32 -6.04
C LEU A 48 29.12 -12.91 -6.33
N PHE A 49 29.51 -12.16 -5.31
CA PHE A 49 29.95 -10.77 -5.47
C PHE A 49 31.34 -10.62 -6.10
N ALA A 50 32.29 -11.54 -5.86
CA ALA A 50 33.64 -11.43 -6.39
C ALA A 50 33.80 -11.95 -7.84
N LYS A 51 32.89 -12.81 -8.32
CA LYS A 51 33.01 -13.45 -9.66
C LYS A 51 31.84 -13.24 -10.60
N TYR A 52 30.60 -13.16 -10.11
CA TYR A 52 29.39 -13.33 -10.94
C TYR A 52 28.45 -12.14 -10.96
N LEU A 53 28.33 -11.40 -9.85
CA LEU A 53 27.46 -10.24 -9.75
C LEU A 53 28.09 -9.07 -10.50
N ASN A 54 27.40 -8.57 -11.51
CA ASN A 54 27.82 -7.40 -12.26
C ASN A 54 27.27 -6.13 -11.60
N HIS A 55 28.08 -5.45 -10.77
CA HIS A 55 27.67 -4.29 -9.99
C HIS A 55 28.73 -3.20 -9.95
N ASN A 56 28.34 -1.96 -9.60
CA ASN A 56 29.25 -0.83 -9.45
C ASN A 56 29.01 -0.13 -8.09
N PRO A 57 30.01 -0.05 -7.19
CA PRO A 57 29.89 0.69 -5.93
C PRO A 57 29.78 2.20 -6.12
N ASP A 58 30.47 2.76 -7.12
CA ASP A 58 30.46 4.19 -7.43
C ASP A 58 29.15 4.64 -8.10
N ASP A 59 28.40 3.69 -8.69
CA ASP A 59 27.04 3.90 -9.20
C ASP A 59 26.09 2.78 -8.74
N SER A 60 25.70 2.86 -7.46
CA SER A 60 24.66 2.00 -6.87
C SER A 60 23.30 2.04 -7.58
N LYS A 61 23.06 3.00 -8.48
CA LYS A 61 21.82 3.13 -9.25
C LYS A 61 21.96 2.67 -10.70
N TRP A 62 23.13 2.15 -11.10
CA TRP A 62 23.41 1.69 -12.45
C TRP A 62 22.30 0.76 -12.95
N PHE A 63 21.57 1.20 -13.98
CA PHE A 63 20.30 0.58 -14.37
C PHE A 63 20.42 -0.88 -14.85
N ASN A 64 21.57 -1.25 -15.45
CA ASN A 64 21.84 -2.61 -15.94
C ASN A 64 22.77 -3.43 -15.01
N ARG A 65 22.85 -3.08 -13.72
CA ARG A 65 23.50 -3.93 -12.73
C ARG A 65 22.70 -5.23 -12.51
N ASP A 66 23.37 -6.32 -12.16
CA ASP A 66 22.67 -7.47 -11.59
C ASP A 66 22.01 -7.06 -10.27
N ARG A 67 20.77 -7.50 -10.05
CA ARG A 67 20.05 -7.23 -8.80
C ARG A 67 20.37 -8.32 -7.77
N PHE A 68 20.63 -7.95 -6.52
CA PHE A 68 20.79 -8.88 -5.40
C PHE A 68 19.80 -8.57 -4.28
N VAL A 69 19.01 -9.56 -3.87
CA VAL A 69 18.05 -9.43 -2.76
C VAL A 69 18.37 -10.44 -1.66
N LEU A 70 18.53 -9.96 -0.43
CA LEU A 70 18.64 -10.81 0.76
C LEU A 70 17.25 -11.04 1.36
N SER A 71 16.52 -12.06 0.90
CA SER A 71 15.19 -12.39 1.42
C SER A 71 15.22 -12.81 2.90
N ASN A 72 16.30 -13.47 3.33
CA ASN A 72 16.63 -13.66 4.74
C ASN A 72 17.14 -12.36 5.38
N GLY A 73 16.33 -11.30 5.39
CA GLY A 73 16.74 -9.97 5.83
C GLY A 73 17.26 -9.92 7.28
N HIS A 74 16.96 -10.93 8.10
CA HIS A 74 17.52 -11.04 9.45
C HIS A 74 19.05 -11.18 9.45
N GLY A 75 19.64 -11.79 8.41
CA GLY A 75 21.08 -11.93 8.19
C GLY A 75 21.75 -10.69 7.58
N SER A 76 21.20 -9.49 7.82
CA SER A 76 21.59 -8.22 7.20
C SER A 76 23.10 -7.92 7.20
N MET A 77 23.82 -8.35 8.24
CA MET A 77 25.27 -8.17 8.31
C MET A 77 26.06 -8.88 7.20
N LEU A 78 25.54 -9.98 6.61
CA LEU A 78 26.13 -10.58 5.42
C LEU A 78 26.24 -9.53 4.29
N LEU A 79 25.10 -8.90 3.97
CA LEU A 79 25.01 -7.89 2.92
C LEU A 79 25.80 -6.64 3.30
N TYR A 80 25.71 -6.14 4.54
CA TYR A 80 26.46 -4.95 4.93
C TYR A 80 27.98 -5.16 4.91
N SER A 81 28.48 -6.32 5.37
CA SER A 81 29.90 -6.64 5.28
C SER A 81 30.39 -6.64 3.82
N ILE A 82 29.59 -7.19 2.90
CA ILE A 82 29.88 -7.18 1.45
C ILE A 82 29.85 -5.76 0.89
N LEU A 83 28.82 -4.97 1.22
CA LEU A 83 28.69 -3.57 0.79
C LEU A 83 29.85 -2.71 1.28
N TYR A 84 30.37 -2.95 2.49
CA TYR A 84 31.60 -2.32 2.97
C TYR A 84 32.83 -2.77 2.18
N LEU A 85 33.04 -4.09 2.05
CA LEU A 85 34.20 -4.66 1.35
C LEU A 85 34.26 -4.28 -0.14
N THR A 86 33.11 -3.99 -0.75
CA THR A 86 32.99 -3.53 -2.14
C THR A 86 32.90 -2.01 -2.28
N GLY A 87 32.84 -1.24 -1.19
CA GLY A 87 32.99 0.23 -1.19
C GLY A 87 31.72 1.08 -1.11
N TYR A 88 30.52 0.49 -1.00
CA TYR A 88 29.25 1.23 -0.91
C TYR A 88 29.06 1.99 0.42
N ILE A 89 29.59 1.46 1.52
CA ILE A 89 29.43 2.02 2.88
C ILE A 89 30.76 2.01 3.63
N SER A 90 30.89 2.86 4.66
CA SER A 90 32.12 2.96 5.45
C SER A 90 32.16 1.93 6.59
N ILE A 91 33.35 1.69 7.13
CA ILE A 91 33.52 0.85 8.34
C ILE A 91 32.81 1.44 9.56
N ASP A 92 32.58 2.75 9.61
CA ASP A 92 31.88 3.40 10.72
C ASP A 92 30.37 3.15 10.67
N GLU A 93 29.79 2.94 9.48
CA GLU A 93 28.40 2.45 9.36
C GLU A 93 28.28 1.01 9.88
N LEU A 94 29.24 0.11 9.61
CA LEU A 94 29.24 -1.24 10.21
C LEU A 94 29.36 -1.18 11.74
N LYS A 95 30.24 -0.32 12.26
CA LYS A 95 30.36 -0.05 13.70
C LYS A 95 29.08 0.52 14.31
N ASN A 96 28.16 1.05 13.52
CA ASN A 96 26.88 1.60 13.96
C ASN A 96 25.68 0.70 13.61
N PHE A 97 25.92 -0.59 13.33
CA PHE A 97 24.86 -1.58 13.11
C PHE A 97 23.78 -1.52 14.19
N ARG A 98 22.50 -1.47 13.74
CA ARG A 98 21.30 -1.34 14.57
C ARG A 98 21.22 -0.08 15.45
N GLN A 99 22.09 0.91 15.24
CA GLN A 99 22.03 2.19 15.96
C GLN A 99 21.16 3.20 15.22
N MET A 100 20.55 4.12 15.98
CA MET A 100 19.67 5.16 15.45
C MET A 100 20.39 6.05 14.43
N GLY A 101 19.81 6.24 13.25
CA GLY A 101 20.38 7.08 12.18
C GLY A 101 21.51 6.43 11.36
N SER A 102 21.85 5.16 11.63
CA SER A 102 22.82 4.41 10.82
C SER A 102 22.26 4.02 9.45
N LYS A 103 23.16 3.77 8.49
CA LYS A 103 22.83 3.10 7.21
C LYS A 103 22.90 1.58 7.29
N THR A 104 22.88 1.03 8.50
CA THR A 104 22.98 -0.41 8.79
C THR A 104 21.85 -0.84 9.75
N PRO A 105 20.58 -0.63 9.37
CA PRO A 105 19.41 -1.03 10.16
C PRO A 105 19.34 -2.55 10.37
N GLY A 106 18.50 -2.99 11.31
CA GLY A 106 18.47 -4.39 11.75
C GLY A 106 18.10 -5.43 10.69
N HIS A 107 17.44 -5.00 9.62
CA HIS A 107 17.14 -5.70 8.37
C HIS A 107 17.45 -4.75 7.20
N PRO A 108 17.76 -5.20 5.97
CA PRO A 108 18.04 -4.32 4.84
C PRO A 108 16.86 -3.41 4.53
N GLU A 109 17.12 -2.11 4.34
CA GLU A 109 16.13 -1.11 3.97
C GLU A 109 16.54 -0.38 2.67
N PHE A 110 15.70 -0.48 1.65
CA PHE A 110 15.87 0.23 0.39
C PHE A 110 15.83 1.75 0.62
N GLY A 111 16.67 2.49 -0.11
CA GLY A 111 16.76 3.94 -0.03
C GLY A 111 17.53 4.49 1.18
N LEU A 112 17.67 3.71 2.27
CA LEU A 112 18.51 4.05 3.42
C LEU A 112 19.97 3.61 3.22
N THR A 113 20.17 2.39 2.70
CA THR A 113 21.51 1.81 2.49
C THR A 113 21.82 1.70 0.99
N PRO A 114 22.89 2.36 0.47
CA PRO A 114 23.33 2.18 -0.91
C PRO A 114 23.66 0.72 -1.22
N GLY A 115 23.18 0.21 -2.36
CA GLY A 115 23.34 -1.20 -2.76
C GLY A 115 22.35 -2.19 -2.13
N VAL A 116 21.38 -1.74 -1.33
CA VAL A 116 20.22 -2.56 -0.93
C VAL A 116 19.09 -2.38 -1.94
N GLU A 117 18.76 -3.45 -2.67
CA GLU A 117 17.76 -3.44 -3.76
C GLU A 117 16.30 -3.46 -3.28
N ALA A 118 16.03 -4.00 -2.08
CA ALA A 118 14.67 -4.13 -1.54
C ALA A 118 14.71 -4.13 -0.01
N THR A 119 13.68 -3.53 0.62
CA THR A 119 13.46 -3.71 2.06
C THR A 119 12.95 -5.12 2.34
N THR A 120 13.62 -5.82 3.24
CA THR A 120 13.33 -7.22 3.60
C THR A 120 13.29 -7.38 5.12
N GLY A 121 12.99 -8.59 5.60
CA GLY A 121 12.81 -8.87 7.03
C GLY A 121 11.57 -9.73 7.27
N PRO A 122 10.36 -9.29 6.86
CA PRO A 122 9.24 -10.19 6.68
C PRO A 122 9.62 -11.24 5.63
N LEU A 123 9.53 -12.52 5.99
CA LEU A 123 10.06 -13.63 5.20
C LEU A 123 9.24 -13.85 3.92
N GLY A 124 9.85 -14.50 2.92
CA GLY A 124 9.27 -14.73 1.59
C GLY A 124 9.13 -13.48 0.69
N GLN A 125 8.98 -12.28 1.26
CA GLN A 125 8.77 -11.03 0.51
C GLN A 125 9.92 -10.68 -0.44
N GLY A 126 11.18 -10.85 -0.01
CA GLY A 126 12.35 -10.57 -0.85
C GLY A 126 12.41 -11.49 -2.07
N PHE A 127 12.04 -12.77 -1.90
CA PHE A 127 11.92 -13.73 -3.00
C PHE A 127 10.81 -13.34 -3.99
N ALA A 128 9.62 -12.97 -3.51
CA ALA A 128 8.54 -12.51 -4.37
C ALA A 128 8.86 -11.17 -5.09
N ALA A 129 9.54 -10.24 -4.44
CA ALA A 129 10.06 -9.04 -5.10
C ALA A 129 11.12 -9.35 -6.17
N SER A 130 11.94 -10.39 -5.96
CA SER A 130 12.94 -10.83 -6.96
C SER A 130 12.29 -11.41 -8.22
N VAL A 131 11.12 -12.08 -8.09
CA VAL A 131 10.30 -12.48 -9.24
C VAL A 131 9.84 -11.25 -10.03
N GLY A 132 9.42 -10.19 -9.35
CA GLY A 132 9.09 -8.89 -9.96
C GLY A 132 10.26 -8.25 -10.71
N MET A 133 11.47 -8.23 -10.12
CA MET A 133 12.67 -7.69 -10.75
C MET A 133 13.10 -8.48 -12.01
N ALA A 134 13.02 -9.81 -11.97
CA ALA A 134 13.32 -10.67 -13.13
C ALA A 134 12.26 -10.56 -14.25
N LEU A 135 11.00 -10.31 -13.88
CA LEU A 135 9.93 -9.99 -14.82
C LEU A 135 10.16 -8.62 -15.49
N ALA A 136 10.55 -7.61 -14.71
CA ALA A 136 10.91 -6.28 -15.24
C ALA A 136 12.05 -6.34 -16.27
N GLU A 137 13.13 -7.08 -15.96
CA GLU A 137 14.21 -7.33 -16.93
C GLU A 137 13.67 -7.98 -18.21
N SER A 138 12.76 -8.95 -18.07
CA SER A 138 12.26 -9.71 -19.20
C SER A 138 11.34 -8.93 -20.12
N ILE A 139 10.55 -8.00 -19.57
CA ILE A 139 9.76 -7.00 -20.30
C ILE A 139 10.71 -6.00 -20.98
N LEU A 140 11.53 -5.31 -20.19
CA LEU A 140 12.28 -4.15 -20.67
C LEU A 140 13.41 -4.51 -21.64
N LYS A 141 13.99 -5.72 -21.60
CA LYS A 141 14.97 -6.20 -22.61
C LYS A 141 14.43 -6.29 -24.04
N LYS A 142 13.10 -6.22 -24.22
CA LYS A 142 12.47 -6.15 -25.56
C LYS A 142 12.46 -4.74 -26.13
N GLN A 143 12.50 -3.72 -25.27
CA GLN A 143 12.44 -2.30 -25.63
C GLN A 143 13.82 -1.62 -25.55
N PHE A 144 14.68 -2.08 -24.64
CA PHE A 144 15.96 -1.46 -24.30
C PHE A 144 17.09 -2.51 -24.28
N ARG A 145 18.35 -2.04 -24.35
CA ARG A 145 19.55 -2.90 -24.24
C ARG A 145 19.84 -3.31 -22.78
N ILE A 146 18.86 -3.96 -22.16
CA ILE A 146 18.96 -4.49 -20.80
C ILE A 146 19.30 -5.97 -20.89
N ASN A 147 20.26 -6.39 -20.08
CA ASN A 147 20.71 -7.76 -19.93
C ASN A 147 21.44 -7.88 -18.59
N HIS A 148 20.73 -8.32 -17.55
CA HIS A 148 21.29 -8.61 -16.24
C HIS A 148 20.50 -9.73 -15.55
N TYR A 149 21.04 -10.26 -14.46
CA TYR A 149 20.42 -11.28 -13.63
C TYR A 149 19.70 -10.67 -12.42
N THR A 150 18.88 -11.49 -11.76
CA THR A 150 18.37 -11.25 -10.41
C THR A 150 18.73 -12.43 -9.54
N TYR A 151 19.57 -12.19 -8.54
CA TYR A 151 19.97 -13.17 -7.53
C TYR A 151 19.24 -12.92 -6.22
N VAL A 152 18.82 -14.00 -5.56
CA VAL A 152 18.17 -13.90 -4.25
C VAL A 152 18.67 -14.95 -3.28
N MET A 153 19.05 -14.52 -2.07
CA MET A 153 19.38 -15.43 -0.96
C MET A 153 18.20 -15.59 -0.02
N LEU A 154 17.86 -16.84 0.28
CA LEU A 154 16.73 -17.23 1.13
C LEU A 154 17.07 -18.50 1.93
N GLY A 155 16.28 -18.80 2.96
CA GLY A 155 16.41 -19.99 3.81
C GLY A 155 15.02 -20.51 4.20
N ASP A 156 14.98 -21.46 5.13
CA ASP A 156 13.79 -22.28 5.42
C ASP A 156 12.56 -21.43 5.73
N GLY A 157 12.70 -20.42 6.59
CA GLY A 157 11.60 -19.52 6.94
C GLY A 157 11.01 -18.76 5.74
N CYS A 158 11.79 -18.47 4.70
CA CYS A 158 11.24 -17.91 3.46
C CYS A 158 10.49 -18.95 2.61
N LEU A 159 10.88 -20.23 2.69
CA LEU A 159 10.27 -21.34 1.93
C LEU A 159 9.09 -22.01 2.64
N MET A 160 8.88 -21.73 3.92
CA MET A 160 7.65 -22.07 4.65
C MET A 160 6.51 -21.06 4.39
N GLU A 161 6.84 -19.82 4.06
CA GLU A 161 5.86 -18.75 3.82
C GLU A 161 5.09 -18.96 2.50
N GLY A 162 3.76 -18.90 2.57
CA GLY A 162 2.86 -19.18 1.43
C GLY A 162 3.14 -18.34 0.18
N ILE A 163 3.51 -17.07 0.37
CA ILE A 163 3.91 -16.15 -0.71
C ILE A 163 5.05 -16.70 -1.58
N SER A 164 5.95 -17.52 -1.02
CA SER A 164 7.04 -18.12 -1.78
C SER A 164 6.56 -19.18 -2.77
N HIS A 165 5.51 -19.94 -2.41
CA HIS A 165 4.88 -20.92 -3.29
C HIS A 165 4.16 -20.23 -4.44
N GLU A 166 3.40 -19.16 -4.15
CA GLU A 166 2.75 -18.32 -5.14
C GLU A 166 3.75 -17.76 -6.15
N ALA A 167 4.81 -17.12 -5.65
CA ALA A 167 5.85 -16.48 -6.45
C ALA A 167 6.68 -17.49 -7.26
N ALA A 168 7.07 -18.63 -6.67
CA ALA A 168 7.80 -19.68 -7.37
C ALA A 168 6.95 -20.30 -8.49
N SER A 169 5.66 -20.55 -8.22
CA SER A 169 4.71 -21.06 -9.22
C SER A 169 4.55 -20.09 -10.40
N LEU A 170 4.44 -18.78 -10.14
CA LEU A 170 4.37 -17.75 -11.19
C LEU A 170 5.69 -17.64 -12.00
N ALA A 171 6.84 -17.61 -11.33
CA ALA A 171 8.15 -17.49 -11.98
C ALA A 171 8.47 -18.69 -12.90
N GLY A 172 8.10 -19.89 -12.47
CA GLY A 172 8.26 -21.11 -13.26
C GLY A 172 7.29 -21.17 -14.45
N HIS A 173 6.03 -20.75 -14.26
CA HIS A 173 5.04 -20.59 -15.34
C HIS A 173 5.52 -19.61 -16.42
N LEU A 174 6.07 -18.47 -16.02
CA LEU A 174 6.63 -17.46 -16.93
C LEU A 174 7.98 -17.88 -17.53
N LYS A 175 8.70 -18.83 -16.92
CA LYS A 175 10.09 -19.21 -17.28
C LYS A 175 11.07 -18.03 -17.14
N LEU A 176 11.08 -17.37 -15.98
CA LEU A 176 11.99 -16.25 -15.68
C LEU A 176 13.44 -16.75 -15.54
N ASN A 177 14.11 -17.00 -16.67
CA ASN A 177 15.35 -17.75 -16.72
C ASN A 177 16.58 -17.06 -16.10
N LYS A 178 16.49 -15.74 -15.87
CA LYS A 178 17.53 -14.96 -15.18
C LYS A 178 17.28 -14.76 -13.68
N LEU A 179 16.29 -15.44 -13.11
CA LEU A 179 16.08 -15.52 -11.67
C LEU A 179 16.86 -16.72 -11.10
N ILE A 180 17.82 -16.43 -10.22
CA ILE A 180 18.68 -17.43 -9.58
C ILE A 180 18.53 -17.31 -8.06
N ALA A 181 17.96 -18.34 -7.44
CA ALA A 181 17.68 -18.40 -6.02
C ALA A 181 18.71 -19.29 -5.31
N LEU A 182 19.37 -18.75 -4.28
CA LEU A 182 20.41 -19.39 -3.48
C LEU A 182 19.81 -19.73 -2.11
N PHE A 183 19.47 -21.00 -1.90
CA PHE A 183 18.82 -21.51 -0.70
C PHE A 183 19.86 -22.02 0.32
N ASP A 184 19.87 -21.35 1.46
CA ASP A 184 20.57 -21.69 2.70
C ASP A 184 19.87 -22.89 3.38
N ASP A 185 20.20 -24.11 2.91
CA ASP A 185 19.64 -25.41 3.31
C ASP A 185 20.36 -25.94 4.57
N ASN A 186 20.14 -25.27 5.70
CA ASN A 186 20.89 -25.48 6.94
C ASN A 186 20.14 -26.29 8.02
N ASP A 187 18.93 -26.77 7.73
CA ASP A 187 18.08 -27.58 8.62
C ASP A 187 17.67 -26.89 9.96
N ILE A 188 17.83 -25.56 10.10
CA ILE A 188 17.58 -24.82 11.35
C ILE A 188 16.62 -23.63 11.16
N SER A 189 15.70 -23.49 12.12
CA SER A 189 14.80 -22.35 12.30
C SER A 189 14.94 -21.75 13.71
N ILE A 190 14.15 -20.73 14.04
CA ILE A 190 14.15 -20.13 15.40
C ILE A 190 13.71 -21.13 16.48
N ASP A 191 12.74 -22.00 16.18
CA ASP A 191 12.23 -23.01 17.12
C ASP A 191 13.12 -24.25 17.25
N GLY A 192 14.23 -24.30 16.47
CA GLY A 192 15.15 -25.43 16.41
C GLY A 192 15.15 -26.08 15.02
N ALA A 193 15.42 -27.39 14.98
CA ALA A 193 15.51 -28.14 13.72
C ALA A 193 14.21 -28.03 12.90
N THR A 194 14.35 -27.82 11.58
CA THR A 194 13.21 -27.63 10.66
C THR A 194 12.22 -28.80 10.72
N CYS A 195 12.69 -30.03 10.96
CA CYS A 195 11.85 -31.23 11.11
C CYS A 195 10.79 -31.16 12.23
N LEU A 196 10.81 -30.14 13.10
CA LEU A 196 9.76 -29.89 14.09
C LEU A 196 8.45 -29.37 13.47
N SER A 197 8.52 -28.69 12.32
CA SER A 197 7.37 -28.02 11.67
C SER A 197 7.35 -28.10 10.15
N CYS A 198 8.47 -28.46 9.52
CA CYS A 198 8.66 -28.55 8.08
C CYS A 198 9.29 -29.90 7.71
N SER A 199 8.73 -30.60 6.72
CA SER A 199 9.22 -31.91 6.27
C SER A 199 8.95 -32.15 4.78
N ASP A 200 8.73 -31.08 4.03
CA ASP A 200 8.41 -31.15 2.61
C ASP A 200 9.68 -31.25 1.76
N ASP A 201 9.54 -31.86 0.58
CA ASP A 201 10.66 -32.00 -0.35
C ASP A 201 10.76 -30.76 -1.24
N VAL A 202 11.58 -29.80 -0.79
CA VAL A 202 11.84 -28.52 -1.47
C VAL A 202 12.25 -28.72 -2.94
N GLU A 203 13.08 -29.73 -3.23
CA GLU A 203 13.50 -30.03 -4.61
C GLU A 203 12.30 -30.47 -5.45
N LYS A 204 11.54 -31.47 -5.00
CA LYS A 204 10.34 -31.93 -5.74
C LYS A 204 9.31 -30.80 -5.90
N ARG A 205 9.14 -29.95 -4.87
CA ARG A 205 8.27 -28.77 -4.92
C ARG A 205 8.69 -27.79 -6.02
N PHE A 206 9.96 -27.42 -6.09
CA PHE A 206 10.46 -26.48 -7.11
C PHE A 206 10.49 -27.09 -8.52
N LEU A 207 10.85 -28.37 -8.66
CA LEU A 207 10.73 -29.10 -9.92
C LEU A 207 9.27 -29.12 -10.42
N ALA A 208 8.29 -29.31 -9.53
CA ALA A 208 6.86 -29.26 -9.87
C ALA A 208 6.39 -27.85 -10.28
N TYR A 209 7.01 -26.79 -9.77
CA TYR A 209 6.78 -25.41 -10.26
C TYR A 209 7.45 -25.13 -11.62
N GLY A 210 8.26 -26.05 -12.16
CA GLY A 210 8.92 -25.90 -13.46
C GLY A 210 10.32 -25.28 -13.38
N TRP A 211 10.90 -25.16 -12.19
CA TRP A 211 12.27 -24.67 -11.99
C TRP A 211 13.30 -25.74 -12.36
N ASN A 212 14.56 -25.32 -12.51
CA ASN A 212 15.71 -26.21 -12.34
C ASN A 212 16.14 -26.18 -10.88
N VAL A 213 16.57 -27.32 -10.34
CA VAL A 213 17.09 -27.43 -8.97
C VAL A 213 18.47 -28.08 -9.01
N ASP A 214 19.42 -27.48 -8.31
CA ASP A 214 20.79 -27.98 -8.17
C ASP A 214 21.10 -28.09 -6.67
N LYS A 215 21.35 -29.31 -6.17
CA LYS A 215 21.83 -29.54 -4.80
C LYS A 215 23.34 -29.59 -4.81
N ILE A 216 23.96 -28.60 -4.18
CA ILE A 216 25.40 -28.42 -4.20
C ILE A 216 25.98 -28.27 -2.81
N ASP A 217 27.29 -28.27 -2.82
CA ASP A 217 28.07 -27.87 -1.70
C ASP A 217 28.18 -26.34 -1.57
N GLY A 218 27.75 -25.80 -0.41
CA GLY A 218 27.72 -24.36 -0.09
C GLY A 218 28.94 -23.76 0.62
N HIS A 219 30.00 -24.54 0.90
CA HIS A 219 31.33 -23.97 1.19
C HIS A 219 32.33 -24.31 0.06
N ASP A 220 31.94 -25.12 -0.93
CA ASP A 220 32.70 -25.39 -2.14
C ASP A 220 32.60 -24.24 -3.14
N PHE A 221 33.60 -23.35 -3.10
CA PHE A 221 33.76 -22.25 -4.04
C PHE A 221 33.66 -22.66 -5.52
N ASP A 222 34.10 -23.87 -5.90
CA ASP A 222 34.05 -24.35 -7.29
C ASP A 222 32.70 -25.00 -7.62
N ALA A 223 32.06 -25.74 -6.70
CA ALA A 223 30.69 -26.21 -6.90
C ALA A 223 29.67 -25.06 -6.97
N ILE A 224 29.82 -24.04 -6.12
CA ILE A 224 29.06 -22.77 -6.19
C ILE A 224 29.26 -22.11 -7.55
N SER A 225 30.53 -21.97 -7.97
CA SER A 225 30.88 -21.36 -9.27
C SER A 225 30.21 -22.11 -10.44
N LEU A 226 30.34 -23.45 -10.47
CA LEU A 226 29.76 -24.29 -11.51
C LEU A 226 28.23 -24.30 -11.48
N ALA A 227 27.58 -24.18 -10.32
CA ALA A 227 26.12 -24.10 -10.21
C ALA A 227 25.57 -22.77 -10.74
N ILE A 228 26.20 -21.65 -10.37
CA ILE A 228 25.84 -20.34 -10.92
C ILE A 228 26.04 -20.34 -12.44
N GLU A 229 27.13 -20.91 -12.95
CA GLU A 229 27.36 -21.05 -14.39
C GLU A 229 26.36 -21.96 -15.12
N ARG A 230 25.79 -22.96 -14.46
CA ARG A 230 24.68 -23.78 -15.01
C ARG A 230 23.38 -22.98 -14.99
N ALA A 231 23.08 -22.31 -13.88
CA ALA A 231 21.88 -21.48 -13.72
C ALA A 231 21.83 -20.31 -14.73
N GLN A 232 22.95 -19.62 -14.96
CA GLN A 232 23.06 -18.56 -15.98
C GLN A 232 22.84 -19.05 -17.42
N LYS A 233 23.02 -20.35 -17.70
CA LYS A 233 22.79 -20.98 -19.01
C LYS A 233 21.42 -21.63 -19.14
N SER A 234 20.54 -21.42 -18.15
CA SER A 234 19.22 -22.03 -18.06
C SER A 234 18.18 -21.31 -18.94
N GLU A 235 17.19 -22.05 -19.40
CA GLU A 235 15.94 -21.54 -20.01
C GLU A 235 14.77 -21.47 -18.99
N LYS A 236 15.08 -21.68 -17.70
CA LYS A 236 14.15 -21.74 -16.56
C LYS A 236 14.73 -21.02 -15.34
N PRO A 237 13.90 -20.49 -14.42
CA PRO A 237 14.39 -20.04 -13.12
C PRO A 237 15.08 -21.20 -12.38
N SER A 238 16.11 -20.89 -11.59
CA SER A 238 16.97 -21.90 -10.97
C SER A 238 17.05 -21.74 -9.46
N LEU A 239 16.84 -22.83 -8.71
CA LEU A 239 17.07 -22.92 -7.28
C LEU A 239 18.37 -23.72 -7.04
N ILE A 240 19.29 -23.16 -6.26
CA ILE A 240 20.54 -23.80 -5.86
C ILE A 240 20.47 -24.00 -4.34
N CYS A 241 20.43 -25.24 -3.87
CA CYS A 241 20.42 -25.59 -2.45
C CYS A 241 21.86 -25.86 -1.99
N CYS A 242 22.34 -25.19 -0.94
CA CYS A 242 23.77 -25.10 -0.58
C CYS A 242 24.12 -25.80 0.75
N LYS A 243 24.90 -26.91 0.74
CA LYS A 243 25.14 -27.82 1.90
C LYS A 243 26.54 -28.53 1.89
N THR A 244 27.47 -28.33 2.86
CA THR A 244 28.79 -27.68 2.60
C THR A 244 30.20 -28.41 2.81
N ILE A 245 31.29 -27.85 2.17
CA ILE A 245 32.80 -28.10 2.02
C ILE A 245 33.46 -28.47 0.59
N ILE A 246 34.58 -27.80 0.20
CA ILE A 246 35.30 -27.58 -1.14
C ILE A 246 36.22 -28.68 -1.83
N GLY A 247 36.65 -28.71 -3.14
CA GLY A 247 36.40 -28.02 -4.47
C GLY A 247 37.60 -28.03 -5.53
N LYS A 248 37.40 -28.02 -6.91
CA LYS A 248 38.50 -28.13 -7.98
C LYS A 248 38.23 -27.96 -9.54
N PHE A 249 39.03 -27.13 -10.27
CA PHE A 249 39.54 -27.14 -11.72
C PHE A 249 38.69 -26.80 -13.01
N SER A 250 39.26 -25.94 -13.92
CA SER A 250 38.98 -25.90 -15.39
C SER A 250 40.06 -25.15 -16.23
N SER A 251 40.23 -25.48 -17.52
CA SER A 251 41.36 -25.08 -18.40
C SER A 251 41.23 -23.76 -19.18
N ARG A 252 40.27 -22.89 -18.80
CA ARG A 252 40.28 -21.45 -19.18
C ARG A 252 40.26 -20.52 -17.97
N ALA A 253 40.67 -21.02 -16.80
CA ALA A 253 40.90 -20.21 -15.61
C ALA A 253 41.84 -19.03 -15.93
N GLY A 254 41.36 -17.80 -15.73
CA GLY A 254 42.18 -16.58 -15.73
C GLY A 254 42.55 -15.95 -17.08
N THR A 255 41.66 -15.88 -18.08
CA THR A 255 41.92 -15.12 -19.34
C THR A 255 40.72 -14.30 -19.84
N SER A 256 41.00 -13.26 -20.64
CA SER A 256 40.09 -12.14 -20.97
C SER A 256 39.39 -12.20 -22.34
N SER A 257 39.53 -13.29 -23.11
CA SER A 257 39.13 -13.36 -24.52
C SER A 257 37.66 -13.74 -24.79
N ALA A 258 36.73 -13.28 -23.95
CA ALA A 258 35.32 -13.71 -23.96
C ALA A 258 34.29 -12.60 -24.30
N HIS A 259 34.69 -11.52 -25.00
CA HIS A 259 34.00 -10.22 -24.91
C HIS A 259 33.79 -9.44 -26.25
N SER A 260 32.51 -9.38 -26.70
CA SER A 260 31.78 -8.31 -27.44
C SER A 260 32.04 -7.91 -28.94
N GLY A 261 31.04 -7.24 -29.55
CA GLY A 261 30.98 -6.65 -30.92
C GLY A 261 29.57 -6.07 -31.28
N ALA A 262 29.43 -5.15 -32.26
CA ALA A 262 28.18 -4.39 -32.57
C ALA A 262 27.89 -4.14 -34.08
N PHE A 263 26.65 -3.73 -34.42
CA PHE A 263 26.10 -3.54 -35.79
C PHE A 263 26.24 -2.12 -36.39
N SER A 264 26.00 -1.98 -37.70
CA SER A 264 26.21 -0.75 -38.50
C SER A 264 24.93 0.08 -38.75
N GLU A 265 25.09 1.32 -39.21
CA GLU A 265 23.96 2.23 -39.51
C GLU A 265 23.11 1.76 -40.71
N GLU A 266 23.71 1.07 -41.67
CA GLU A 266 23.00 0.56 -42.86
C GLU A 266 22.04 -0.59 -42.49
N ASP A 267 22.38 -1.39 -41.47
CA ASP A 267 21.50 -2.42 -40.89
C ASP A 267 20.24 -1.79 -40.31
N ILE A 268 20.40 -0.69 -39.55
CA ILE A 268 19.32 0.03 -38.86
C ILE A 268 18.34 0.64 -39.86
N LYS A 269 18.82 1.12 -41.00
CA LYS A 269 17.99 1.71 -42.06
C LYS A 269 17.11 0.66 -42.75
N GLN A 270 17.69 -0.48 -43.15
CA GLN A 270 16.93 -1.57 -43.79
C GLN A 270 15.89 -2.20 -42.85
N MET A 271 16.16 -2.21 -41.54
CA MET A 271 15.19 -2.67 -40.54
C MET A 271 13.97 -1.76 -40.43
N ARG A 272 14.13 -0.42 -40.48
CA ARG A 272 12.99 0.53 -40.41
C ARG A 272 12.02 0.37 -41.57
N GLU A 273 12.53 0.24 -42.80
CA GLU A 273 11.72 0.06 -44.02
C GLU A 273 10.96 -1.28 -44.00
N LYS A 274 11.60 -2.38 -43.58
CA LYS A 274 10.95 -3.70 -43.46
C LYS A 274 9.86 -3.78 -42.38
N LEU A 275 9.95 -2.93 -41.35
CA LEU A 275 9.04 -2.92 -40.21
C LEU A 275 7.93 -1.86 -40.32
N ASN A 276 7.85 -1.14 -41.46
CA ASN A 276 6.86 -0.09 -41.72
C ASN A 276 6.86 1.03 -40.65
N TRP A 277 8.05 1.34 -40.11
CA TRP A 277 8.23 2.22 -38.95
C TRP A 277 8.50 3.68 -39.38
N ASN A 278 7.42 4.46 -39.51
CA ASN A 278 7.43 5.81 -40.10
C ASN A 278 7.74 6.95 -39.11
N TYR A 279 8.38 6.66 -37.97
CA TYR A 279 8.71 7.67 -36.95
C TYR A 279 10.20 8.09 -37.02
N GLU A 280 10.43 9.40 -36.91
CA GLU A 280 11.77 9.99 -36.86
C GLU A 280 12.60 9.44 -35.68
N PRO A 281 13.95 9.50 -35.74
CA PRO A 281 14.79 9.27 -34.58
C PRO A 281 14.32 10.12 -33.39
N PHE A 282 14.13 9.49 -32.23
CA PHE A 282 13.66 10.11 -30.98
C PHE A 282 12.21 10.65 -31.00
N HIS A 283 11.38 10.32 -31.99
CA HIS A 283 9.95 10.60 -31.95
C HIS A 283 9.17 9.44 -31.31
N VAL A 284 8.31 9.76 -30.33
CA VAL A 284 7.45 8.81 -29.61
C VAL A 284 5.99 9.28 -29.74
N PRO A 285 5.05 8.45 -30.22
CA PRO A 285 3.63 8.80 -30.29
C PRO A 285 2.96 8.78 -28.91
N ASP A 286 2.03 9.71 -28.67
CA ASP A 286 1.47 10.03 -27.33
C ASP A 286 0.45 9.03 -26.74
N ASP A 287 0.05 7.97 -27.46
CA ASP A 287 -0.93 6.99 -26.98
C ASP A 287 -0.29 5.73 -26.38
N SER A 288 0.46 5.90 -25.29
CA SER A 288 0.62 4.93 -24.19
C SER A 288 1.59 5.47 -23.13
N MET A 289 1.39 5.08 -21.87
CA MET A 289 2.51 5.04 -20.91
C MET A 289 3.20 3.69 -21.11
N PRO A 290 4.35 3.59 -21.83
CA PRO A 290 5.02 2.30 -22.06
C PRO A 290 5.54 1.67 -20.76
N GLU A 291 5.71 2.49 -19.72
CA GLU A 291 6.08 2.09 -18.36
C GLU A 291 4.93 1.39 -17.62
N LEU A 292 3.67 1.55 -18.04
CA LEU A 292 2.50 1.06 -17.31
C LEU A 292 2.27 -0.44 -17.54
N ILE A 293 2.57 -1.26 -16.54
CA ILE A 293 2.36 -2.71 -16.57
C ILE A 293 1.20 -3.08 -15.64
N GLY A 294 0.12 -3.58 -16.22
CA GLY A 294 -1.10 -3.95 -15.51
C GLY A 294 -1.19 -5.41 -15.11
N GLY A 295 -2.23 -5.75 -14.36
CA GLY A 295 -2.60 -7.14 -14.10
C GLY A 295 -3.78 -7.30 -13.14
N SER A 296 -4.10 -8.56 -12.83
CA SER A 296 -5.07 -8.90 -11.79
C SER A 296 -4.82 -10.30 -11.24
N ALA A 297 -5.20 -10.50 -9.98
CA ALA A 297 -5.24 -11.82 -9.36
C ALA A 297 -6.51 -12.56 -9.81
N ASP A 298 -6.46 -13.15 -11.02
CA ASP A 298 -7.53 -13.89 -11.72
C ASP A 298 -8.85 -13.12 -12.02
N LEU A 299 -9.06 -11.97 -11.40
CA LEU A 299 -10.29 -11.19 -11.44
C LEU A 299 -10.30 -10.09 -12.53
N THR A 300 -9.60 -10.30 -13.65
CA THR A 300 -9.43 -9.31 -14.73
C THR A 300 -10.76 -8.70 -15.22
N GLY A 301 -11.79 -9.54 -15.41
CA GLY A 301 -13.11 -9.10 -15.86
C GLY A 301 -13.87 -8.34 -14.79
N SER A 302 -13.89 -8.84 -13.55
CA SER A 302 -14.60 -8.23 -12.43
C SER A 302 -13.98 -6.90 -11.97
N ASN A 303 -12.65 -6.78 -12.08
CA ASN A 303 -11.92 -5.56 -11.73
C ASN A 303 -11.79 -4.55 -12.89
N CYS A 304 -12.20 -4.92 -14.12
CA CYS A 304 -12.04 -4.11 -15.33
C CYS A 304 -10.60 -3.59 -15.57
N THR A 305 -9.58 -4.33 -15.13
CA THR A 305 -8.17 -3.87 -15.14
C THR A 305 -7.46 -3.99 -16.49
N LYS A 306 -8.04 -4.70 -17.47
CA LYS A 306 -7.46 -4.86 -18.82
C LYS A 306 -8.32 -4.13 -19.84
N TYR A 307 -7.73 -3.18 -20.58
CA TYR A 307 -8.38 -2.56 -21.74
C TYR A 307 -8.00 -3.28 -23.05
N GLU A 308 -8.77 -3.04 -24.12
CA GLU A 308 -8.78 -3.85 -25.34
C GLU A 308 -7.40 -4.07 -26.01
N HIS A 309 -6.55 -3.04 -26.06
CA HIS A 309 -5.27 -3.12 -26.76
C HIS A 309 -4.11 -3.71 -25.91
N MET A 310 -4.32 -3.96 -24.61
CA MET A 310 -3.30 -4.55 -23.75
C MET A 310 -2.97 -5.98 -24.16
N GLN A 311 -1.72 -6.20 -24.55
CA GLN A 311 -1.20 -7.53 -24.85
C GLN A 311 -0.78 -8.25 -23.57
N VAL A 312 -1.06 -9.56 -23.49
CA VAL A 312 -0.70 -10.39 -22.33
C VAL A 312 0.81 -10.63 -22.32
N ILE A 313 1.39 -10.60 -21.12
CA ILE A 313 2.76 -11.03 -20.84
C ILE A 313 2.73 -12.52 -20.48
N ASP A 314 3.46 -13.33 -21.24
CA ASP A 314 3.63 -14.77 -20.99
C ASP A 314 5.05 -15.24 -21.39
N SER A 315 5.36 -16.53 -21.14
CA SER A 315 6.70 -17.09 -21.38
C SER A 315 7.21 -17.00 -22.84
N ASN A 316 6.34 -16.76 -23.81
CA ASN A 316 6.65 -16.58 -25.23
C ASN A 316 6.58 -15.09 -25.64
N ASN A 317 5.73 -14.29 -24.99
CA ASN A 317 5.52 -12.87 -25.27
C ASN A 317 5.80 -11.99 -24.04
N TYR A 318 7.00 -11.43 -23.95
CA TYR A 318 7.36 -10.41 -22.95
C TYR A 318 7.17 -8.96 -23.42
N SER A 319 6.76 -8.73 -24.67
CA SER A 319 6.44 -7.39 -25.20
C SER A 319 5.03 -6.92 -24.86
N GLY A 320 4.29 -7.67 -24.03
CA GLY A 320 2.98 -7.26 -23.52
C GLY A 320 3.04 -6.21 -22.41
N SER A 321 1.86 -5.82 -21.93
CA SER A 321 1.66 -4.82 -20.87
C SER A 321 0.70 -5.28 -19.77
N TYR A 322 0.32 -6.57 -19.75
CA TYR A 322 -0.66 -7.10 -18.79
C TYR A 322 -0.30 -8.51 -18.29
N VAL A 323 -0.21 -8.66 -16.97
CA VAL A 323 0.15 -9.91 -16.28
C VAL A 323 -1.10 -10.57 -15.68
N HIS A 324 -1.31 -11.85 -16.00
CA HIS A 324 -2.27 -12.69 -15.27
C HIS A 324 -1.56 -13.35 -14.08
N TYR A 325 -1.80 -12.84 -12.87
CA TYR A 325 -1.15 -13.36 -11.66
C TYR A 325 -1.76 -14.68 -11.15
N GLY A 326 -3.00 -15.00 -11.54
CA GLY A 326 -3.82 -16.04 -10.92
C GLY A 326 -4.22 -15.66 -9.48
N VAL A 327 -4.87 -16.56 -8.75
CA VAL A 327 -5.29 -16.34 -7.34
C VAL A 327 -4.06 -16.35 -6.43
N ARG A 328 -3.35 -15.22 -6.39
CA ARG A 328 -2.01 -15.00 -5.83
C ARG A 328 -1.82 -13.54 -5.41
N GLU A 329 -2.75 -12.99 -4.65
CA GLU A 329 -2.78 -11.58 -4.22
C GLU A 329 -1.46 -11.15 -3.57
N HIS A 330 -0.90 -11.99 -2.70
CA HIS A 330 0.27 -11.65 -1.90
C HIS A 330 1.52 -11.58 -2.79
N ALA A 331 1.74 -12.58 -3.65
CA ALA A 331 2.82 -12.54 -4.63
C ALA A 331 2.61 -11.47 -5.71
N MET A 332 1.37 -11.19 -6.14
CA MET A 332 1.07 -10.09 -7.06
C MET A 332 1.60 -8.76 -6.52
N ALA A 333 1.20 -8.39 -5.30
CA ALA A 333 1.61 -7.13 -4.68
C ALA A 333 3.13 -7.04 -4.45
N ALA A 334 3.78 -8.16 -4.10
CA ALA A 334 5.24 -8.20 -3.94
C ALA A 334 6.00 -8.18 -5.27
N CYS A 335 5.49 -8.82 -6.33
CA CYS A 335 6.05 -8.72 -7.69
C CYS A 335 5.93 -7.29 -8.23
N MET A 336 4.79 -6.61 -7.97
CA MET A 336 4.62 -5.20 -8.29
C MET A 336 5.67 -4.33 -7.58
N ASN A 337 5.94 -4.58 -6.30
CA ASN A 337 7.04 -3.90 -5.60
C ASN A 337 8.41 -4.15 -6.26
N GLY A 338 8.69 -5.38 -6.69
CA GLY A 338 9.89 -5.73 -7.44
C GLY A 338 10.05 -5.00 -8.77
N MET A 339 8.95 -4.85 -9.53
CA MET A 339 8.95 -4.10 -10.78
C MET A 339 9.16 -2.59 -10.56
N ALA A 340 8.56 -2.00 -9.53
CA ALA A 340 8.78 -0.59 -9.18
C ALA A 340 10.25 -0.35 -8.75
N LEU A 341 10.79 -1.20 -7.87
CA LEU A 341 12.18 -1.13 -7.40
C LEU A 341 13.22 -1.30 -8.52
N HIS A 342 12.90 -2.13 -9.53
CA HIS A 342 13.74 -2.26 -10.72
C HIS A 342 13.92 -0.92 -11.46
N GLY A 343 12.85 -0.12 -11.51
CA GLY A 343 12.76 1.14 -12.25
C GLY A 343 12.27 0.97 -13.69
N ALA A 344 11.80 2.08 -14.27
CA ALA A 344 11.18 2.19 -15.60
C ALA A 344 9.87 1.40 -15.82
N ILE A 345 9.27 0.86 -14.76
CA ILE A 345 7.92 0.30 -14.77
C ILE A 345 7.10 0.99 -13.67
N LEU A 346 5.89 1.41 -14.02
CA LEU A 346 4.82 1.76 -13.12
C LEU A 346 3.83 0.58 -13.07
N PRO A 347 3.87 -0.24 -12.01
CA PRO A 347 3.04 -1.42 -11.92
C PRO A 347 1.66 -1.10 -11.31
N TYR A 348 0.61 -1.68 -11.89
CA TYR A 348 -0.70 -1.76 -11.26
C TYR A 348 -1.26 -3.18 -11.26
N GLY A 349 -2.08 -3.48 -10.25
CA GLY A 349 -2.70 -4.79 -10.09
C GLY A 349 -3.98 -4.71 -9.27
N GLY A 350 -4.95 -5.57 -9.57
CA GLY A 350 -6.24 -5.56 -8.89
C GLY A 350 -6.73 -6.92 -8.40
N THR A 351 -7.46 -6.86 -7.29
CA THR A 351 -8.29 -7.92 -6.69
C THR A 351 -9.51 -7.24 -6.04
N PHE A 352 -10.35 -7.95 -5.31
CA PHE A 352 -11.40 -7.32 -4.49
C PHE A 352 -10.80 -6.70 -3.22
N LEU A 353 -11.38 -5.59 -2.73
CA LEU A 353 -10.88 -4.88 -1.56
C LEU A 353 -10.82 -5.78 -0.31
N VAL A 354 -11.75 -6.73 -0.18
CA VAL A 354 -11.76 -7.74 0.89
C VAL A 354 -10.51 -8.64 0.88
N PHE A 355 -9.91 -8.88 -0.29
CA PHE A 355 -8.68 -9.67 -0.44
C PHE A 355 -7.41 -8.81 -0.32
N SER A 356 -7.54 -7.51 -0.04
CA SER A 356 -6.37 -6.68 0.34
C SER A 356 -5.68 -7.20 1.60
N ASP A 357 -6.40 -7.91 2.48
CA ASP A 357 -5.80 -8.55 3.67
C ASP A 357 -4.82 -9.69 3.34
N TYR A 358 -5.03 -10.44 2.26
CA TYR A 358 -4.05 -11.44 1.79
C TYR A 358 -2.72 -10.79 1.39
N CYS A 359 -2.76 -9.60 0.76
CA CYS A 359 -1.56 -8.90 0.28
C CYS A 359 -1.07 -7.76 1.17
N ARG A 360 -1.71 -7.56 2.33
CA ARG A 360 -1.47 -6.45 3.26
C ARG A 360 -0.01 -6.25 3.67
N PRO A 361 0.79 -7.31 3.93
CA PRO A 361 2.20 -7.11 4.27
C PRO A 361 3.03 -6.58 3.08
N ALA A 362 2.66 -6.91 1.84
CA ALA A 362 3.32 -6.40 0.64
C ALA A 362 2.95 -4.93 0.38
N ILE A 363 1.66 -4.54 0.52
CA ILE A 363 1.21 -3.13 0.46
C ILE A 363 1.98 -2.27 1.49
N ARG A 364 2.15 -2.78 2.71
CA ARG A 364 2.91 -2.10 3.77
C ARG A 364 4.39 -1.91 3.38
N LEU A 365 5.00 -2.89 2.69
CA LEU A 365 6.37 -2.74 2.20
C LEU A 365 6.48 -1.73 1.06
N SER A 366 5.50 -1.63 0.15
CA SER A 366 5.48 -0.59 -0.90
C SER A 366 5.49 0.81 -0.27
N ALA A 367 4.68 1.01 0.78
CA ALA A 367 4.60 2.27 1.49
C ALA A 367 5.88 2.59 2.27
N LEU A 368 6.49 1.59 2.94
CA LEU A 368 7.76 1.73 3.65
C LEU A 368 8.93 2.02 2.70
N MET A 369 8.99 1.35 1.54
CA MET A 369 10.01 1.53 0.50
C MET A 369 9.76 2.75 -0.40
N LYS A 370 8.68 3.51 -0.17
CA LYS A 370 8.28 4.66 -1.00
C LYS A 370 8.11 4.35 -2.49
N GLN A 371 7.56 3.18 -2.81
CA GLN A 371 7.40 2.73 -4.19
C GLN A 371 6.05 3.17 -4.77
N GLN A 372 6.09 3.76 -5.97
CA GLN A 372 4.89 4.10 -6.73
C GLN A 372 4.25 2.83 -7.30
N VAL A 373 3.24 2.32 -6.61
CA VAL A 373 2.52 1.09 -6.95
C VAL A 373 1.03 1.36 -6.85
N ILE A 374 0.26 0.98 -7.88
CA ILE A 374 -1.18 1.27 -7.96
C ILE A 374 -2.00 0.00 -7.72
N TYR A 375 -2.77 -0.01 -6.64
CA TYR A 375 -3.66 -1.11 -6.25
C TYR A 375 -5.10 -0.78 -6.66
N VAL A 376 -5.67 -1.58 -7.57
CA VAL A 376 -7.05 -1.41 -8.06
C VAL A 376 -7.96 -2.40 -7.33
N MET A 377 -8.50 -1.97 -6.20
CA MET A 377 -9.27 -2.80 -5.27
C MET A 377 -10.76 -2.55 -5.46
N THR A 378 -11.41 -3.37 -6.29
CA THR A 378 -12.86 -3.20 -6.56
C THR A 378 -13.72 -3.91 -5.52
N HIS A 379 -15.05 -3.89 -5.67
CA HIS A 379 -15.97 -4.59 -4.77
C HIS A 379 -15.82 -4.07 -3.32
N ASP A 380 -15.89 -2.75 -3.18
CA ASP A 380 -15.42 -1.96 -2.02
C ASP A 380 -16.29 -1.96 -0.76
N SER A 381 -17.44 -2.64 -0.73
CA SER A 381 -18.43 -2.46 0.33
C SER A 381 -19.50 -3.56 0.32
N ILE A 382 -20.51 -3.47 1.20
CA ILE A 382 -21.77 -4.22 1.04
C ILE A 382 -22.49 -3.98 -0.31
N GLY A 383 -22.03 -3.01 -1.12
CA GLY A 383 -22.39 -2.86 -2.53
C GLY A 383 -22.14 -4.11 -3.38
N VAL A 384 -21.29 -5.03 -2.90
CA VAL A 384 -21.11 -6.38 -3.43
C VAL A 384 -22.39 -7.20 -3.44
N GLY A 385 -23.29 -7.07 -2.46
CA GLY A 385 -24.53 -7.85 -2.43
C GLY A 385 -24.32 -9.34 -2.16
N GLU A 386 -24.74 -10.19 -3.09
CA GLU A 386 -25.07 -11.60 -2.83
C GLU A 386 -23.90 -12.51 -2.42
N ASP A 387 -22.64 -12.14 -2.71
CA ASP A 387 -21.46 -12.92 -2.28
C ASP A 387 -21.27 -12.93 -0.74
N GLY A 388 -21.97 -12.02 -0.04
CA GLY A 388 -22.13 -12.06 1.41
C GLY A 388 -20.91 -11.59 2.23
N PRO A 389 -20.95 -11.74 3.57
CA PRO A 389 -19.99 -11.11 4.47
C PRO A 389 -18.52 -11.52 4.27
N THR A 390 -18.24 -12.64 3.61
CA THR A 390 -16.88 -13.06 3.27
C THR A 390 -16.25 -12.26 2.12
N HIS A 391 -17.06 -11.50 1.39
CA HIS A 391 -16.65 -10.70 0.22
C HIS A 391 -16.96 -9.20 0.38
N GLN A 392 -17.47 -8.78 1.55
CA GLN A 392 -17.93 -7.42 1.82
C GLN A 392 -16.95 -6.71 2.78
N PRO A 393 -16.17 -5.73 2.31
CA PRO A 393 -15.31 -4.90 3.15
C PRO A 393 -16.08 -4.14 4.24
N ILE A 394 -15.52 -4.07 5.45
CA ILE A 394 -16.10 -3.35 6.61
C ILE A 394 -15.04 -2.51 7.35
N GLU A 395 -13.93 -3.12 7.76
CA GLU A 395 -12.81 -2.48 8.46
C GLU A 395 -11.68 -2.04 7.51
N HIS A 396 -11.83 -2.32 6.22
CA HIS A 396 -10.73 -2.37 5.28
C HIS A 396 -10.21 -0.97 4.99
N LEU A 397 -11.08 0.01 4.72
CA LEU A 397 -10.66 1.40 4.57
C LEU A 397 -9.99 1.95 5.82
N ALA A 398 -10.55 1.72 7.00
CA ALA A 398 -9.98 2.21 8.26
C ALA A 398 -8.58 1.61 8.50
N SER A 399 -8.43 0.31 8.27
CA SER A 399 -7.18 -0.41 8.44
C SER A 399 -6.12 0.00 7.41
N LEU A 400 -6.50 0.33 6.18
CA LEU A 400 -5.59 0.76 5.11
C LEU A 400 -5.20 2.24 5.26
N ARG A 401 -6.15 3.12 5.63
CA ARG A 401 -5.89 4.54 5.96
C ARG A 401 -4.91 4.71 7.12
N ALA A 402 -4.80 3.71 8.00
CA ALA A 402 -3.82 3.68 9.09
C ALA A 402 -2.38 3.35 8.64
N ILE A 403 -2.15 2.90 7.40
CA ILE A 403 -0.80 2.59 6.88
C ILE A 403 -0.09 3.91 6.52
N PRO A 404 1.06 4.23 7.16
CA PRO A 404 1.82 5.43 6.82
C PRO A 404 2.30 5.39 5.36
N ASN A 405 2.30 6.54 4.68
CA ASN A 405 2.69 6.71 3.27
C ASN A 405 1.82 5.96 2.23
N LEU A 406 0.66 5.42 2.59
CA LEU A 406 -0.32 4.91 1.63
C LEU A 406 -1.37 5.99 1.33
N TYR A 407 -1.60 6.29 0.05
CA TYR A 407 -2.79 7.06 -0.37
C TYR A 407 -3.94 6.09 -0.61
N VAL A 408 -4.98 6.16 0.23
CA VAL A 408 -6.24 5.43 0.02
C VAL A 408 -7.25 6.38 -0.60
N PHE A 409 -7.65 6.06 -1.83
CA PHE A 409 -8.66 6.75 -2.63
C PHE A 409 -9.96 5.96 -2.63
N ARG A 410 -11.08 6.61 -2.29
CA ARG A 410 -12.44 6.08 -2.50
C ARG A 410 -13.28 7.09 -3.27
N PRO A 411 -13.08 7.18 -4.60
CA PRO A 411 -13.71 8.19 -5.45
C PRO A 411 -15.22 7.96 -5.58
N ALA A 412 -16.00 9.05 -5.56
CA ALA A 412 -17.45 9.02 -5.62
C ALA A 412 -18.02 8.70 -7.01
N ASP A 413 -17.32 9.13 -8.06
CA ASP A 413 -17.74 8.95 -9.45
C ASP A 413 -16.53 8.85 -10.39
N ALA A 414 -16.79 8.78 -11.70
CA ALA A 414 -15.73 8.69 -12.71
C ALA A 414 -14.84 9.95 -12.80
N VAL A 415 -15.32 11.13 -12.37
CA VAL A 415 -14.52 12.37 -12.35
C VAL A 415 -13.52 12.30 -11.20
N GLU A 416 -13.98 11.97 -9.99
CA GLU A 416 -13.05 11.75 -8.87
C GLU A 416 -12.08 10.59 -9.14
N THR A 417 -12.53 9.53 -9.83
CA THR A 417 -11.66 8.40 -10.21
C THR A 417 -10.51 8.88 -11.10
N LEU A 418 -10.78 9.66 -12.16
CA LEU A 418 -9.76 10.22 -13.03
C LEU A 418 -8.83 11.21 -12.31
N GLU A 419 -9.38 12.04 -11.43
CA GLU A 419 -8.60 12.97 -10.61
C GLU A 419 -7.66 12.25 -9.64
N CYS A 420 -8.15 11.21 -8.96
CA CYS A 420 -7.35 10.37 -8.07
C CYS A 420 -6.26 9.60 -8.83
N VAL A 421 -6.53 9.13 -10.05
CA VAL A 421 -5.49 8.57 -10.93
C VAL A 421 -4.42 9.61 -11.25
N SER A 422 -4.78 10.83 -11.65
CA SER A 422 -3.81 11.92 -11.88
C SER A 422 -2.92 12.15 -10.65
N ILE A 423 -3.49 12.20 -9.46
CA ILE A 423 -2.74 12.41 -8.22
C ILE A 423 -1.84 11.21 -7.91
N ALA A 424 -2.31 9.97 -8.11
CA ALA A 424 -1.50 8.76 -7.93
C ALA A 424 -0.27 8.74 -8.86
N LEU A 425 -0.40 9.24 -10.10
CA LEU A 425 0.71 9.38 -11.05
C LEU A 425 1.72 10.47 -10.63
N GLU A 426 1.27 11.53 -9.95
CA GLU A 426 2.13 12.57 -9.39
C GLU A 426 2.89 12.12 -8.12
N LYS A 427 2.31 11.24 -7.31
CA LYS A 427 2.87 10.79 -6.01
C LYS A 427 3.92 9.68 -6.16
N LYS A 428 5.05 10.01 -6.79
CA LYS A 428 6.15 9.05 -7.12
C LYS A 428 6.85 8.38 -5.93
N GLU A 429 6.69 8.87 -4.70
CA GLU A 429 7.25 8.26 -3.48
C GLU A 429 6.21 7.52 -2.61
N SER A 430 5.03 7.21 -3.15
CA SER A 430 3.95 6.59 -2.38
C SER A 430 3.13 5.60 -3.23
N PRO A 431 2.74 4.44 -2.68
CA PRO A 431 1.68 3.63 -3.29
C PRO A 431 0.33 4.34 -3.19
N ALA A 432 -0.54 3.99 -4.14
CA ALA A 432 -1.93 4.44 -4.20
C ALA A 432 -2.85 3.22 -4.25
N LEU A 433 -3.90 3.21 -3.43
CA LEU A 433 -4.94 2.18 -3.42
C LEU A 433 -6.28 2.82 -3.75
N PHE A 434 -6.99 2.24 -4.71
CA PHE A 434 -8.30 2.68 -5.17
C PHE A 434 -9.34 1.66 -4.71
N ALA A 435 -10.21 2.08 -3.79
CA ALA A 435 -11.42 1.36 -3.40
C ALA A 435 -12.55 1.74 -4.38
N LEU A 436 -13.00 0.79 -5.20
CA LEU A 436 -13.96 1.04 -6.31
C LEU A 436 -15.23 0.18 -6.18
N SER A 437 -16.39 0.79 -6.43
CA SER A 437 -17.69 0.12 -6.31
C SER A 437 -17.89 -1.01 -7.32
N ARG A 438 -18.68 -2.04 -6.95
CA ARG A 438 -19.24 -3.02 -7.89
C ARG A 438 -20.42 -2.42 -8.66
N GLN A 439 -21.24 -1.66 -7.92
CA GLN A 439 -22.46 -1.02 -8.37
C GLN A 439 -22.18 0.26 -9.18
N ASN A 440 -23.11 0.59 -10.08
CA ASN A 440 -23.14 1.89 -10.74
C ASN A 440 -23.37 3.00 -9.72
N VAL A 441 -22.70 4.14 -9.92
CA VAL A 441 -22.83 5.39 -9.14
C VAL A 441 -23.17 6.55 -10.07
N SER A 442 -23.94 7.53 -9.59
CA SER A 442 -24.28 8.72 -10.39
C SER A 442 -23.13 9.74 -10.47
N TYR A 443 -23.06 10.48 -11.57
CA TYR A 443 -22.10 11.58 -11.76
C TYR A 443 -22.45 12.78 -10.86
N MET A 444 -21.74 12.97 -9.76
CA MET A 444 -22.10 13.92 -8.71
C MET A 444 -21.92 15.38 -9.13
N ARG A 445 -20.81 15.71 -9.82
CA ARG A 445 -20.51 17.11 -10.15
C ARG A 445 -21.41 17.73 -11.23
N LYS A 446 -22.10 16.91 -12.03
CA LYS A 446 -22.92 17.39 -13.17
C LYS A 446 -24.12 18.23 -12.74
N PHE A 447 -24.54 18.13 -11.47
CA PHE A 447 -25.74 18.79 -10.95
C PHE A 447 -25.48 20.19 -10.35
N TYR A 448 -24.22 20.62 -10.25
CA TYR A 448 -23.83 21.83 -9.50
C TYR A 448 -22.92 22.75 -10.32
N PHE A 449 -23.51 23.85 -10.84
CA PHE A 449 -22.85 24.79 -11.76
C PHE A 449 -21.88 25.78 -11.09
N ASP A 450 -21.94 25.93 -9.77
CA ASP A 450 -21.09 26.87 -9.01
C ASP A 450 -19.70 26.27 -8.67
N ILE A 451 -19.45 25.01 -9.06
CA ILE A 451 -18.17 24.32 -8.90
C ILE A 451 -17.32 24.54 -10.16
N ASP A 452 -16.03 24.81 -9.99
CA ASP A 452 -15.09 24.77 -11.12
C ASP A 452 -14.91 23.33 -11.63
N GLN A 453 -15.66 23.00 -12.69
CA GLN A 453 -15.62 21.70 -13.36
C GLN A 453 -14.29 21.40 -14.06
N SER A 454 -13.37 22.38 -14.17
CA SER A 454 -12.03 22.20 -14.73
C SER A 454 -10.94 21.95 -13.69
N ALA A 455 -11.24 22.17 -12.41
CA ALA A 455 -10.29 21.96 -11.32
C ALA A 455 -10.30 20.51 -10.83
N ASN A 456 -9.12 19.91 -10.69
CA ASN A 456 -8.95 18.71 -9.87
C ASN A 456 -9.18 19.10 -8.39
N LEU A 457 -10.33 18.70 -7.84
CA LEU A 457 -10.71 18.98 -6.44
C LEU A 457 -10.32 17.83 -5.50
N SER A 458 -10.22 16.61 -6.01
CA SER A 458 -9.79 15.44 -5.21
C SER A 458 -8.38 15.62 -4.63
N LYS A 459 -7.55 16.49 -5.22
CA LYS A 459 -6.21 16.85 -4.69
C LYS A 459 -6.24 17.46 -3.28
N PHE A 460 -7.37 18.05 -2.87
CA PHE A 460 -7.58 18.57 -1.53
C PHE A 460 -7.95 17.48 -0.52
N GLY A 461 -8.22 16.24 -0.98
CA GLY A 461 -8.60 15.09 -0.18
C GLY A 461 -10.02 15.13 0.40
N ALA A 462 -10.49 16.31 0.80
CA ALA A 462 -11.88 16.62 1.06
C ALA A 462 -12.20 18.01 0.52
N TYR A 463 -13.38 18.18 -0.10
CA TYR A 463 -13.83 19.46 -0.66
C TYR A 463 -15.35 19.61 -0.57
N ILE A 464 -15.84 20.85 -0.50
CA ILE A 464 -17.28 21.13 -0.50
C ILE A 464 -17.83 20.83 -1.89
N LEU A 465 -18.62 19.76 -1.99
CA LEU A 465 -19.32 19.36 -3.20
C LEU A 465 -20.65 20.13 -3.35
N CYS A 466 -21.38 20.31 -2.24
CA CYS A 466 -22.63 21.07 -2.25
C CYS A 466 -22.67 22.02 -1.05
N GLU A 467 -22.79 23.32 -1.29
CA GLU A 467 -22.97 24.28 -0.21
C GLU A 467 -24.44 24.37 0.25
N CYS A 468 -24.67 24.82 1.48
CA CYS A 468 -26.00 25.10 2.00
C CYS A 468 -26.63 26.36 1.40
N SER A 469 -27.92 26.28 1.03
CA SER A 469 -28.74 27.42 0.54
C SER A 469 -29.33 28.31 1.64
N LYS A 470 -29.09 27.95 2.91
CA LYS A 470 -29.63 28.56 4.13
C LYS A 470 -28.50 28.61 5.18
N GLU A 471 -28.75 29.19 6.35
CA GLU A 471 -27.80 29.14 7.47
C GLU A 471 -27.35 27.69 7.74
N LEU A 472 -26.03 27.47 7.78
CA LEU A 472 -25.44 26.13 7.92
C LEU A 472 -25.79 25.51 9.27
N LYS A 473 -26.47 24.35 9.26
CA LYS A 473 -26.83 23.56 10.44
C LYS A 473 -26.25 22.15 10.43
N VAL A 474 -25.99 21.58 9.24
CA VAL A 474 -25.45 20.23 9.07
C VAL A 474 -24.34 20.23 8.01
N THR A 475 -23.22 19.58 8.30
CA THR A 475 -22.21 19.22 7.28
C THR A 475 -22.13 17.70 7.18
N ILE A 476 -22.46 17.15 6.01
CA ILE A 476 -22.36 15.72 5.72
C ILE A 476 -21.05 15.46 4.98
N PHE A 477 -20.20 14.62 5.53
CA PHE A 477 -19.01 14.06 4.90
C PHE A 477 -19.37 12.69 4.32
N ALA A 478 -18.91 12.39 3.11
CA ALA A 478 -19.10 11.08 2.50
C ALA A 478 -17.96 10.72 1.53
N THR A 479 -17.85 9.45 1.19
CA THR A 479 -16.88 8.91 0.23
C THR A 479 -17.57 7.89 -0.69
N GLY A 480 -16.98 7.60 -1.85
CA GLY A 480 -17.48 6.54 -2.73
C GLY A 480 -18.96 6.67 -3.08
N SER A 481 -19.64 5.52 -3.14
CA SER A 481 -21.07 5.42 -3.44
C SER A 481 -21.99 6.18 -2.47
N GLU A 482 -21.53 6.52 -1.26
CA GLU A 482 -22.35 7.19 -0.25
C GLU A 482 -22.44 8.70 -0.45
N VAL A 483 -21.64 9.28 -1.37
CA VAL A 483 -21.76 10.70 -1.73
C VAL A 483 -23.11 11.00 -2.39
N GLU A 484 -23.65 10.08 -3.20
CA GLU A 484 -25.01 10.20 -3.77
C GLU A 484 -26.07 10.25 -2.66
N ILE A 485 -25.92 9.42 -1.64
CA ILE A 485 -26.80 9.36 -0.46
C ILE A 485 -26.70 10.66 0.36
N ALA A 486 -25.50 11.23 0.50
CA ALA A 486 -25.28 12.51 1.18
C ALA A 486 -25.93 13.69 0.43
N VAL A 487 -25.90 13.68 -0.91
CA VAL A 487 -26.57 14.69 -1.75
C VAL A 487 -28.09 14.59 -1.63
N GLU A 488 -28.67 13.39 -1.72
CA GLU A 488 -30.11 13.17 -1.52
C GLU A 488 -30.56 13.60 -0.10
N ALA A 489 -29.76 13.27 0.93
CA ALA A 489 -30.03 13.69 2.30
C ALA A 489 -30.02 15.21 2.47
N ARG A 490 -29.08 15.90 1.81
CA ARG A 490 -29.04 17.38 1.79
C ARG A 490 -30.32 17.94 1.16
N GLU A 491 -30.80 17.39 0.06
CA GLU A 491 -32.03 17.88 -0.60
C GLU A 491 -33.23 17.77 0.36
N LYS A 492 -33.47 16.58 0.92
CA LYS A 492 -34.54 16.31 1.90
C LYS A 492 -34.45 17.20 3.16
N LEU A 493 -33.25 17.54 3.61
CA LEU A 493 -33.03 18.44 4.77
C LEU A 493 -33.28 19.91 4.43
N GLN A 494 -32.83 20.38 3.25
CA GLN A 494 -32.98 21.78 2.84
C GLN A 494 -34.44 22.15 2.54
N GLU A 495 -35.23 21.23 1.98
CA GLU A 495 -36.69 21.36 1.84
C GLU A 495 -37.35 21.67 3.19
N LYS A 496 -36.90 20.97 4.25
CA LYS A 496 -37.40 21.12 5.63
C LYS A 496 -36.77 22.28 6.40
N GLY A 497 -36.00 23.14 5.71
CA GLY A 497 -35.42 24.36 6.29
C GLY A 497 -34.05 24.20 6.94
N ILE A 498 -33.48 23.00 6.95
CA ILE A 498 -32.19 22.72 7.58
C ILE A 498 -31.10 22.98 6.54
N GLY A 499 -30.29 24.02 6.74
CA GLY A 499 -29.18 24.34 5.84
C GLY A 499 -28.10 23.26 5.91
N THR A 500 -27.90 22.53 4.81
CA THR A 500 -27.02 21.36 4.78
C THR A 500 -25.97 21.48 3.68
N ARG A 501 -24.71 21.25 4.07
CA ARG A 501 -23.52 21.17 3.22
C ARG A 501 -23.15 19.69 3.00
N VAL A 502 -22.64 19.35 1.82
CA VAL A 502 -22.03 18.05 1.52
C VAL A 502 -20.55 18.26 1.18
N VAL A 503 -19.69 17.47 1.80
CA VAL A 503 -18.25 17.41 1.59
C VAL A 503 -17.93 16.02 1.03
N SER A 504 -17.41 15.96 -0.20
CA SER A 504 -16.82 14.71 -0.72
C SER A 504 -15.43 14.57 -0.12
N MET A 505 -15.06 13.36 0.32
CA MET A 505 -13.80 13.09 1.02
C MET A 505 -13.04 11.89 0.42
N PRO A 506 -12.68 11.92 -0.88
CA PRO A 506 -12.07 10.77 -1.57
C PRO A 506 -10.73 10.32 -0.97
N CYS A 507 -9.98 11.18 -0.27
CA CYS A 507 -8.73 10.77 0.38
C CYS A 507 -8.43 11.53 1.67
N TRP A 508 -8.50 10.84 2.81
CA TRP A 508 -8.19 11.40 4.13
C TRP A 508 -6.77 11.95 4.22
N ARG A 509 -5.78 11.22 3.70
CA ARG A 509 -4.37 11.60 3.75
C ARG A 509 -4.11 12.93 3.04
N LEU A 510 -4.70 13.14 1.85
CA LEU A 510 -4.58 14.41 1.14
C LEU A 510 -5.23 15.56 1.91
N PHE A 511 -6.33 15.31 2.63
CA PHE A 511 -6.99 16.33 3.45
C PHE A 511 -6.15 16.71 4.66
N ASP A 512 -5.54 15.72 5.32
CA ASP A 512 -4.62 15.92 6.44
C ASP A 512 -3.37 16.72 6.05
N GLU A 513 -2.89 16.52 4.82
CA GLU A 513 -1.77 17.25 4.20
C GLU A 513 -2.11 18.70 3.82
N GLN A 514 -3.38 19.13 3.87
CA GLN A 514 -3.76 20.53 3.63
C GLN A 514 -3.39 21.45 4.80
N SER A 515 -3.36 22.76 4.54
CA SER A 515 -3.11 23.77 5.56
C SER A 515 -4.20 23.78 6.63
N ASP A 516 -3.85 24.23 7.84
CA ASP A 516 -4.78 24.28 8.96
C ASP A 516 -5.95 25.25 8.71
N GLU A 517 -5.74 26.31 7.91
CA GLU A 517 -6.79 27.22 7.46
C GLU A 517 -7.79 26.53 6.53
N TYR A 518 -7.32 25.70 5.59
CA TYR A 518 -8.20 24.95 4.69
C TYR A 518 -9.03 23.91 5.46
N LYS A 519 -8.39 23.15 6.35
CA LYS A 519 -9.06 22.19 7.22
C LYS A 519 -10.07 22.89 8.13
N ALA A 520 -9.71 24.04 8.72
CA ALA A 520 -10.60 24.85 9.54
C ALA A 520 -11.81 25.39 8.77
N ALA A 521 -11.67 25.83 7.51
CA ALA A 521 -12.78 26.32 6.70
C ALA A 521 -13.88 25.25 6.48
N ILE A 522 -13.51 23.97 6.51
CA ILE A 522 -14.42 22.82 6.39
C ILE A 522 -14.89 22.33 7.78
N LEU A 523 -14.00 22.26 8.78
CA LEU A 523 -14.25 21.60 10.07
C LEU A 523 -14.69 22.54 11.21
N ASN A 524 -14.29 23.82 11.21
CA ASN A 524 -14.47 24.73 12.34
C ASN A 524 -15.68 25.63 12.11
N ASN A 525 -16.87 25.05 12.27
CA ASN A 525 -18.17 25.72 12.21
C ASN A 525 -19.17 25.04 13.16
N ASP A 526 -20.26 25.74 13.47
CA ASP A 526 -21.26 25.29 14.45
C ASP A 526 -22.25 24.21 13.93
N SER A 527 -21.95 23.60 12.77
CA SER A 527 -22.83 22.57 12.20
C SER A 527 -22.67 21.23 12.88
N ILE A 528 -23.77 20.48 12.97
CA ILE A 528 -23.70 19.06 13.32
C ILE A 528 -23.05 18.32 12.16
N LYS A 529 -22.00 17.55 12.47
CA LYS A 529 -21.24 16.80 11.49
C LYS A 529 -21.78 15.38 11.38
N VAL A 530 -22.03 14.96 10.16
CA VAL A 530 -22.47 13.59 9.82
C VAL A 530 -21.42 12.98 8.92
N ALA A 531 -21.10 11.71 9.08
CA ALA A 531 -20.34 10.92 8.12
C ALA A 531 -21.20 9.76 7.58
N ILE A 532 -21.15 9.54 6.26
CA ILE A 532 -21.82 8.43 5.59
C ILE A 532 -20.78 7.65 4.78
N GLU A 533 -20.55 6.39 5.15
CA GLU A 533 -19.62 5.49 4.47
C GLU A 533 -20.06 4.04 4.74
N ALA A 534 -20.17 3.18 3.71
CA ALA A 534 -20.63 1.80 3.84
C ALA A 534 -19.57 0.84 4.41
N GLU A 535 -18.77 1.34 5.36
CA GLU A 535 -17.69 0.68 6.10
C GLU A 535 -17.76 1.08 7.58
N SER A 536 -16.72 0.78 8.36
CA SER A 536 -16.64 1.02 9.80
C SER A 536 -16.50 2.50 10.17
N GLU A 537 -17.08 2.86 11.32
CA GLU A 537 -16.92 4.16 11.97
C GLU A 537 -15.45 4.48 12.36
N MET A 538 -14.57 3.48 12.40
CA MET A 538 -13.22 3.61 12.95
C MET A 538 -12.40 4.73 12.27
N GLY A 539 -12.11 5.77 13.05
CA GLY A 539 -11.35 6.96 12.62
C GLY A 539 -12.21 8.17 12.24
N TRP A 540 -13.50 8.01 11.91
CA TRP A 540 -14.36 9.12 11.47
C TRP A 540 -14.51 10.24 12.52
N HIS A 541 -14.45 9.88 13.81
CA HIS A 541 -14.43 10.80 14.95
C HIS A 541 -13.37 11.91 14.84
N LYS A 542 -12.30 11.71 14.06
CA LYS A 542 -11.29 12.72 13.75
C LYS A 542 -11.87 13.96 13.05
N TYR A 543 -12.87 13.77 12.19
CA TYR A 543 -13.48 14.84 11.40
C TYR A 543 -14.83 15.27 11.98
N ILE A 544 -15.67 14.30 12.37
CA ILE A 544 -17.02 14.57 12.89
C ILE A 544 -17.05 14.90 14.40
N GLY A 545 -15.97 14.63 15.14
CA GLY A 545 -15.89 14.82 16.59
C GLY A 545 -16.63 13.73 17.39
N SER A 546 -16.53 13.79 18.73
CA SER A 546 -17.17 12.81 19.63
C SER A 546 -18.70 12.85 19.62
N ASN A 547 -19.28 13.97 19.18
CA ASN A 547 -20.72 14.21 19.11
C ASN A 547 -21.22 14.19 17.66
N GLY A 548 -20.39 13.73 16.72
CA GLY A 548 -20.78 13.55 15.33
C GLY A 548 -21.71 12.36 15.15
N ILE A 549 -22.37 12.32 14.00
CA ILE A 549 -23.29 11.24 13.62
C ILE A 549 -22.60 10.36 12.58
N PHE A 550 -22.57 9.04 12.77
CA PHE A 550 -22.05 8.09 11.78
C PHE A 550 -23.14 7.16 11.24
N ILE A 551 -23.20 7.05 9.92
CA ILE A 551 -24.10 6.17 9.17
C ILE A 551 -23.24 5.25 8.29
N GLY A 552 -23.26 3.96 8.64
CA GLY A 552 -22.37 2.97 8.06
C GLY A 552 -22.43 1.67 8.85
N MET A 553 -21.42 0.82 8.67
CA MET A 553 -21.42 -0.55 9.18
C MET A 553 -21.00 -0.64 10.65
N LYS A 554 -21.72 -1.47 11.41
CA LYS A 554 -21.51 -1.75 12.85
C LYS A 554 -21.36 -3.25 13.16
N SER A 555 -21.36 -4.07 12.12
CA SER A 555 -21.23 -5.52 12.11
C SER A 555 -20.62 -5.95 10.77
N PHE A 556 -20.37 -7.24 10.59
CA PHE A 556 -20.26 -7.79 9.24
C PHE A 556 -21.57 -7.59 8.46
N GLY A 557 -21.50 -7.66 7.13
CA GLY A 557 -22.66 -7.60 6.27
C GLY A 557 -23.43 -8.93 6.18
N GLU A 558 -24.29 -9.05 5.16
CA GLU A 558 -25.21 -10.17 4.97
C GLU A 558 -25.30 -10.56 3.49
N SER A 559 -25.76 -11.78 3.19
CA SER A 559 -25.94 -12.26 1.81
C SER A 559 -27.33 -11.91 1.26
N ALA A 560 -27.45 -10.76 0.59
CA ALA A 560 -28.66 -10.34 -0.13
C ALA A 560 -28.33 -9.35 -1.26
N PRO A 561 -29.26 -9.02 -2.19
CA PRO A 561 -29.05 -7.98 -3.18
C PRO A 561 -28.69 -6.63 -2.52
N TYR A 562 -27.71 -5.91 -3.06
CA TYR A 562 -27.08 -4.79 -2.35
C TYR A 562 -28.07 -3.71 -1.86
N LYS A 563 -29.12 -3.41 -2.63
CA LYS A 563 -30.15 -2.43 -2.21
C LYS A 563 -30.90 -2.86 -0.93
N THR A 564 -31.18 -4.15 -0.80
CA THR A 564 -31.76 -4.75 0.41
C THR A 564 -30.79 -4.66 1.58
N LEU A 565 -29.48 -4.79 1.34
CA LEU A 565 -28.46 -4.60 2.38
C LEU A 565 -28.37 -3.14 2.84
N TYR A 566 -28.34 -2.17 1.92
CA TYR A 566 -28.33 -0.74 2.27
C TYR A 566 -29.58 -0.33 3.07
N GLU A 567 -30.76 -0.87 2.72
CA GLU A 567 -31.99 -0.70 3.49
C GLU A 567 -31.88 -1.35 4.88
N HIS A 568 -31.45 -2.61 4.95
CA HIS A 568 -31.30 -3.37 6.21
C HIS A 568 -30.34 -2.72 7.20
N PHE A 569 -29.19 -2.23 6.71
CA PHE A 569 -28.18 -1.54 7.52
C PHE A 569 -28.45 -0.04 7.72
N ASN A 570 -29.60 0.47 7.24
CA ASN A 570 -30.05 1.85 7.39
C ASN A 570 -29.09 2.89 6.75
N ILE A 571 -28.38 2.50 5.68
CA ILE A 571 -27.48 3.35 4.91
C ILE A 571 -28.32 3.98 3.78
N SER A 572 -29.10 5.00 4.13
CA SER A 572 -29.90 5.77 3.17
C SER A 572 -30.17 7.20 3.64
N ALA A 573 -30.59 8.07 2.71
CA ALA A 573 -30.82 9.48 2.98
C ALA A 573 -31.90 9.74 4.04
N ASP A 574 -32.90 8.86 4.13
CA ASP A 574 -33.99 8.96 5.11
C ASP A 574 -33.53 8.75 6.56
N HIS A 575 -32.38 8.11 6.77
CA HIS A 575 -31.82 7.86 8.11
C HIS A 575 -31.00 9.03 8.67
N VAL A 576 -30.62 10.02 7.85
CA VAL A 576 -29.87 11.20 8.29
C VAL A 576 -30.72 12.12 9.18
N GLN A 577 -31.94 12.43 8.75
CA GLN A 577 -32.79 13.40 9.46
C GLN A 577 -33.20 12.94 10.88
N PRO A 578 -33.65 11.68 11.11
CA PRO A 578 -34.00 11.23 12.47
C PRO A 578 -32.84 11.35 13.45
N GLN A 579 -31.62 11.02 13.01
CA GLN A 579 -30.42 11.10 13.85
C GLN A 579 -30.08 12.56 14.21
N TYR A 580 -30.20 13.49 13.26
CA TYR A 580 -30.07 14.94 13.53
C TYR A 580 -31.12 15.45 14.52
N ILE A 581 -32.38 15.02 14.40
CA ILE A 581 -33.46 15.42 15.32
C ILE A 581 -33.19 14.89 16.74
N ASN A 582 -32.75 13.64 16.88
CA ASN A 582 -32.42 13.04 18.16
C ASN A 582 -31.27 13.82 18.85
N LEU A 583 -30.15 13.99 18.15
CA LEU A 583 -28.98 14.70 18.70
C LEU A 583 -29.30 16.16 19.07
N THR A 584 -30.02 16.90 18.22
CA THR A 584 -30.43 18.28 18.56
C THR A 584 -31.41 18.34 19.73
N THR A 585 -32.20 17.29 19.96
CA THR A 585 -33.09 17.19 21.11
C THR A 585 -32.30 16.87 22.40
N GLU A 586 -31.36 15.94 22.35
CA GLU A 586 -30.45 15.63 23.46
C GLU A 586 -29.61 16.84 23.88
N ILE A 587 -29.03 17.57 22.94
CA ILE A 587 -28.29 18.82 23.22
C ILE A 587 -29.19 19.85 23.92
N LYS A 588 -30.43 20.04 23.46
CA LYS A 588 -31.40 20.94 24.11
C LYS A 588 -31.76 20.47 25.52
N VAL A 589 -32.02 19.18 25.72
CA VAL A 589 -32.33 18.62 27.05
C VAL A 589 -31.13 18.75 27.99
N SER A 590 -29.92 18.50 27.51
CA SER A 590 -28.68 18.69 28.27
C SER A 590 -28.49 20.15 28.69
N LEU A 591 -28.63 21.10 27.76
CA LEU A 591 -28.55 22.55 28.06
C LEU A 591 -29.64 23.00 29.05
N ILE A 592 -30.88 22.54 28.90
CA ILE A 592 -31.97 22.82 29.85
C ILE A 592 -31.66 22.24 31.23
N THR A 593 -31.09 21.03 31.29
CA THR A 593 -30.73 20.37 32.55
C THR A 593 -29.57 21.11 33.23
N HIS A 594 -28.53 21.49 32.48
CA HIS A 594 -27.38 22.25 32.98
C HIS A 594 -27.79 23.64 33.48
N TYR A 595 -28.71 24.31 32.75
CA TYR A 595 -29.29 25.58 33.18
C TYR A 595 -30.14 25.42 34.44
N ARG A 596 -30.95 24.35 34.56
CA ARG A 596 -31.70 24.05 35.78
C ARG A 596 -30.78 23.78 36.98
N THR A 597 -29.72 23.00 36.82
CA THR A 597 -28.74 22.75 37.90
C THR A 597 -27.94 24.00 38.28
N GLY A 598 -27.61 24.85 37.30
CA GLY A 598 -26.96 26.14 37.55
C GLY A 598 -27.86 27.12 38.30
N VAL A 599 -29.15 27.20 37.92
CA VAL A 599 -30.15 28.02 38.61
C VAL A 599 -30.44 27.48 40.02
N THR A 600 -30.48 26.17 40.25
CA THR A 600 -30.60 25.64 41.62
C THR A 600 -29.38 26.00 42.47
N ASN A 601 -28.16 25.93 41.94
CA ASN A 601 -26.95 26.33 42.67
C ASN A 601 -26.91 27.83 42.98
N LEU A 602 -27.38 28.69 42.06
CA LEU A 602 -27.57 30.12 42.33
C LEU A 602 -28.64 30.38 43.39
N SER A 603 -29.73 29.60 43.41
CA SER A 603 -30.77 29.73 44.44
C SER A 603 -30.30 29.29 45.84
N SER A 604 -29.36 28.34 45.94
CA SER A 604 -28.75 27.94 47.22
C SER A 604 -27.72 28.94 47.78
N CYS A 605 -27.20 29.87 46.96
CA CYS A 605 -26.28 30.91 47.44
C CYS A 605 -26.99 32.14 48.04
N CYS A 606 -28.31 32.27 47.92
CA CYS A 606 -29.06 33.44 48.42
C CYS A 606 -29.74 33.24 49.79
N ASN A 607 -29.51 32.11 50.47
CA ASN A 607 -30.12 31.83 51.78
C ASN A 607 -29.07 31.33 52.80
N LEU A 608 -28.25 32.25 53.35
CA LEU A 608 -27.56 31.97 54.61
C LEU A 608 -27.33 33.23 55.49
N HIS A 609 -28.10 33.26 56.58
CA HIS A 609 -27.77 33.84 57.90
C HIS A 609 -27.60 35.37 58.07
N LEU A 610 -28.68 35.96 58.56
CA LEU A 610 -28.63 37.01 59.59
C LEU A 610 -27.94 36.47 60.87
N MET A 611 -26.86 37.11 61.31
CA MET A 611 -26.44 37.13 62.72
C MET A 611 -26.04 38.55 63.13
N THR A 612 -26.49 38.96 64.30
CA THR A 612 -26.48 40.33 64.80
C THR A 612 -25.29 40.65 65.71
N VAL A 613 -24.54 41.72 65.43
CA VAL A 613 -23.73 42.50 66.40
C VAL A 613 -23.85 43.99 66.01
N PRO A 614 -23.91 44.98 66.96
CA PRO A 614 -24.62 46.24 66.69
C PRO A 614 -23.76 47.51 66.61
N LEU A 615 -24.44 48.65 66.34
CA LEU A 615 -24.04 50.06 66.57
C LEU A 615 -22.88 50.64 65.72
N TYR A 616 -23.18 51.54 64.76
CA TYR A 616 -23.13 53.01 64.99
C TYR A 616 -23.61 53.85 63.79
N CYS A 617 -24.07 55.06 64.15
CA CYS A 617 -24.58 56.20 63.38
C CYS A 617 -23.92 56.58 62.02
N GLY A 618 -24.70 57.07 61.05
CA GLY A 618 -24.19 57.85 59.91
C GLY A 618 -25.17 58.04 58.74
N ARG A 619 -25.75 59.25 58.56
CA ARG A 619 -26.66 59.59 57.45
C ARG A 619 -25.90 59.94 56.16
N ASN A 620 -26.33 59.49 54.97
CA ASN A 620 -27.09 60.31 53.98
C ASN A 620 -27.12 59.76 52.53
N SER A 621 -28.31 59.85 51.92
CA SER A 621 -28.58 60.29 50.52
C SER A 621 -28.23 59.43 49.27
N ALA A 622 -29.29 58.79 48.74
CA ALA A 622 -29.90 59.05 47.42
C ALA A 622 -29.29 58.55 46.08
N ALA A 623 -30.22 58.17 45.18
CA ALA A 623 -30.12 57.99 43.72
C ALA A 623 -29.28 56.78 43.19
N ALA A 624 -29.62 56.13 42.06
CA ALA A 624 -30.88 56.04 41.30
C ALA A 624 -30.87 54.78 40.39
N PHE A 625 -32.04 54.42 39.86
CA PHE A 625 -32.21 53.37 38.83
C PHE A 625 -31.63 53.79 37.46
N TYR A 626 -31.51 52.80 36.56
CA TYR A 626 -31.12 52.86 35.12
C TYR A 626 -29.63 53.00 34.76
N ALA A 627 -29.07 51.92 34.17
CA ALA A 627 -28.73 51.89 32.74
C ALA A 627 -28.29 50.47 32.30
N PHE A 628 -28.89 49.95 31.23
CA PHE A 628 -28.51 48.68 30.60
C PHE A 628 -28.15 48.96 29.14
N TRP A 629 -26.87 49.24 28.83
CA TRP A 629 -26.20 48.85 27.57
C TRP A 629 -24.76 49.38 27.46
N ASN A 630 -23.95 48.61 26.72
CA ASN A 630 -22.59 48.89 26.24
C ASN A 630 -21.49 49.12 27.30
N PHE A 631 -20.46 48.25 27.30
CA PHE A 631 -19.12 48.67 26.86
C PHE A 631 -18.22 47.48 26.49
N THR A 632 -17.46 47.64 25.42
CA THR A 632 -16.37 46.75 24.96
C THR A 632 -15.06 47.15 25.62
N ILE A 633 -14.25 46.22 26.13
CA ILE A 633 -12.84 46.51 26.48
C ILE A 633 -11.92 45.37 26.00
N SER A 634 -10.94 45.74 25.17
CA SER A 634 -9.75 44.94 24.84
C SER A 634 -8.57 45.41 25.69
N PHE A 635 -7.63 44.52 26.04
CA PHE A 635 -6.25 44.88 26.47
C PHE A 635 -5.31 43.65 26.31
N PRO A 636 -3.97 43.78 26.33
CA PRO A 636 -3.16 43.29 25.21
C PRO A 636 -2.07 42.28 25.58
N ILE A 637 -1.34 41.80 24.56
CA ILE A 637 -0.19 40.89 24.64
C ILE A 637 1.11 41.70 24.52
N ASN A 638 2.06 41.52 25.46
CA ASN A 638 3.51 41.36 25.24
C ASN A 638 4.31 41.57 26.54
N ALA A 639 5.11 40.57 26.93
CA ALA A 639 6.37 40.73 27.67
C ALA A 639 7.19 39.44 27.54
N GLU A 640 8.44 39.57 27.08
CA GLU A 640 9.43 38.47 27.01
C GLU A 640 10.03 38.19 28.39
N PHE A 641 10.58 36.99 28.61
CA PHE A 641 11.64 36.79 29.60
C PHE A 641 12.60 35.66 29.18
N GLU A 642 13.89 35.98 29.11
CA GLU A 642 14.97 35.01 28.88
C GLU A 642 15.39 34.31 30.19
N SER A 643 15.82 33.05 30.05
CA SER A 643 16.86 32.34 30.83
C SER A 643 16.85 32.35 32.38
N ILE A 644 17.11 31.17 32.98
CA ILE A 644 18.32 30.90 33.78
C ILE A 644 18.36 29.42 34.18
N ILE A 645 19.54 28.81 34.04
CA ILE A 645 19.87 27.44 34.48
C ILE A 645 20.47 27.52 35.90
N PRO A 646 20.20 26.53 36.77
CA PRO A 646 21.23 26.10 37.71
C PRO A 646 21.52 24.60 37.62
N SER A 647 22.80 24.30 37.41
CA SER A 647 23.40 22.97 37.59
C SER A 647 23.74 22.72 39.07
N SER A 648 23.63 21.47 39.54
CA SER A 648 24.68 20.71 40.29
C SER A 648 24.13 19.67 41.29
N LEU A 649 24.85 18.56 41.41
CA LEU A 649 24.65 17.46 42.37
C LEU A 649 25.27 17.78 43.74
N PRO A 650 24.89 17.02 44.78
CA PRO A 650 25.93 16.26 45.50
C PRO A 650 25.62 14.76 45.72
N LYS A 651 26.60 14.06 46.30
CA LYS A 651 26.77 12.60 46.27
C LYS A 651 26.20 11.84 47.49
N ARG A 652 26.09 10.51 47.30
CA ARG A 652 25.91 9.42 48.28
C ARG A 652 26.55 9.65 49.67
N ASN A 653 25.93 9.10 50.73
CA ASN A 653 26.46 7.89 51.40
C ASN A 653 25.51 7.25 52.45
N THR A 654 25.43 5.91 52.37
CA THR A 654 25.29 4.88 53.44
C THR A 654 24.45 5.12 54.72
N ILE A 655 23.61 4.14 55.08
CA ILE A 655 23.70 3.39 56.36
C ILE A 655 22.96 2.03 56.26
N THR A 656 23.46 1.09 57.06
CA THR A 656 23.37 -0.39 57.06
C THR A 656 22.04 -1.07 57.44
N SER A 657 21.82 -2.28 56.89
CA SER A 657 21.02 -3.39 57.46
C SER A 657 21.69 -4.04 58.70
N PRO A 658 21.03 -4.88 59.55
CA PRO A 658 20.92 -6.33 59.22
C PRO A 658 19.80 -7.17 59.90
N SER A 659 19.42 -8.30 59.30
CA SER A 659 19.01 -9.59 59.95
C SER A 659 18.88 -10.69 58.85
N SER A 660 19.85 -11.60 58.72
CA SER A 660 19.83 -13.00 59.23
C SER A 660 18.76 -13.89 58.58
N VAL A 661 19.04 -14.64 57.51
CA VAL A 661 19.81 -15.92 57.46
C VAL A 661 19.07 -17.12 58.07
N HIS A 662 18.67 -18.07 57.22
CA HIS A 662 18.88 -19.50 57.48
C HIS A 662 19.13 -20.25 56.16
N SER A 663 20.03 -21.22 56.21
CA SER A 663 20.49 -22.05 55.09
C SER A 663 20.41 -23.54 55.43
N LEU A 664 20.71 -24.39 54.43
CA LEU A 664 20.85 -25.86 54.40
C LEU A 664 19.64 -26.62 53.82
N SER A 665 19.79 -27.71 53.06
CA SER A 665 20.86 -28.15 52.13
C SER A 665 20.40 -29.44 51.40
N ASN A 666 20.93 -29.68 50.19
CA ASN A 666 21.06 -31.00 49.55
C ASN A 666 19.83 -31.93 49.42
N HIS A 667 19.44 -32.22 48.18
CA HIS A 667 19.47 -33.61 47.70
C HIS A 667 19.74 -33.68 46.19
N ARG A 668 20.52 -34.69 45.78
CA ARG A 668 20.78 -35.02 44.37
C ARG A 668 19.56 -35.73 43.77
N ASN A 669 19.27 -35.50 42.49
CA ASN A 669 19.10 -36.60 41.55
C ASN A 669 19.24 -36.15 40.09
N SER A 670 19.81 -37.04 39.29
CA SER A 670 20.11 -36.88 37.87
C SER A 670 18.92 -37.29 37.00
N HIS A 671 18.63 -36.52 35.95
CA HIS A 671 17.90 -37.02 34.79
C HIS A 671 18.68 -36.72 33.50
N THR A 672 19.17 -37.79 32.88
CA THR A 672 19.72 -37.81 31.52
C THR A 672 18.61 -37.92 30.47
N PRO A 673 18.83 -37.47 29.22
CA PRO A 673 17.84 -37.58 28.15
C PRO A 673 17.68 -39.01 27.63
N LEU A 674 16.52 -39.30 27.05
CA LEU A 674 16.21 -40.57 26.39
C LEU A 674 17.02 -40.73 25.09
N HIS A 675 17.82 -41.80 25.00
CA HIS A 675 18.37 -42.28 23.73
C HIS A 675 17.29 -43.03 22.94
N CYS A 676 17.08 -42.66 21.68
CA CYS A 676 16.54 -43.58 20.68
C CYS A 676 17.70 -44.35 20.04
N SER A 677 17.73 -45.67 20.19
CA SER A 677 18.73 -46.54 19.57
C SER A 677 18.16 -47.29 18.37
N ASN A 678 18.87 -47.22 17.26
CA ASN A 678 18.64 -48.07 16.09
C ASN A 678 18.99 -49.54 16.43
N HIS A 679 18.26 -50.50 15.85
CA HIS A 679 18.83 -51.80 15.49
C HIS A 679 18.19 -52.32 14.19
N PRO A 680 18.97 -52.97 13.29
CA PRO A 680 18.52 -53.36 11.97
C PRO A 680 18.08 -54.84 11.90
N LEU A 681 17.28 -55.19 10.88
CA LEU A 681 17.12 -56.56 10.41
C LEU A 681 17.23 -56.64 8.88
N HIS A 682 18.01 -57.60 8.40
CA HIS A 682 18.34 -57.81 7.00
C HIS A 682 17.55 -59.00 6.41
N LEU A 683 16.90 -58.77 5.25
CA LEU A 683 16.81 -59.68 4.08
C LEU A 683 16.10 -61.05 4.23
N PRO A 684 15.79 -61.80 3.14
CA PRO A 684 16.09 -61.57 1.71
C PRO A 684 14.87 -61.60 0.73
N GLN A 685 15.21 -61.62 -0.57
CA GLN A 685 14.39 -61.35 -1.77
C GLN A 685 13.60 -62.56 -2.33
N ASN A 686 12.91 -62.30 -3.47
CA ASN A 686 12.36 -63.20 -4.51
C ASN A 686 10.84 -63.50 -4.40
N SER A 687 10.07 -63.61 -5.49
CA SER A 687 10.26 -63.24 -6.92
C SER A 687 8.95 -63.48 -7.71
N GLN A 688 8.87 -63.00 -8.96
CA GLN A 688 7.85 -63.37 -9.99
C GLN A 688 6.40 -62.89 -9.71
N LYS A 689 5.48 -62.75 -10.68
CA LYS A 689 5.38 -62.42 -12.13
C LYS A 689 3.89 -62.65 -12.49
N GLU A 690 3.43 -62.12 -13.62
CA GLU A 690 2.09 -62.38 -14.23
C GLU A 690 0.87 -61.82 -13.46
N ALA A 691 -0.31 -61.54 -14.04
CA ALA A 691 -0.79 -61.06 -15.35
C ALA A 691 -2.27 -61.50 -15.49
N LEU A 692 -3.12 -60.73 -16.18
CA LEU A 692 -4.53 -61.05 -16.53
C LEU A 692 -5.49 -61.13 -15.30
N ALA A 693 -6.82 -61.01 -15.42
CA ALA A 693 -7.70 -60.29 -16.37
C ALA A 693 -9.10 -60.16 -15.73
N HIS A 694 -9.99 -59.36 -16.36
CA HIS A 694 -11.45 -59.30 -16.18
C HIS A 694 -12.14 -60.22 -15.14
N GLN A 695 -12.96 -59.61 -14.26
CA GLN A 695 -14.42 -59.77 -14.40
C GLN A 695 -15.25 -58.74 -13.62
N SER A 696 -16.39 -58.40 -14.22
CA SER A 696 -17.45 -57.54 -13.71
C SER A 696 -18.54 -58.34 -13.01
N VAL A 697 -19.07 -57.86 -11.88
CA VAL A 697 -20.46 -58.12 -11.48
C VAL A 697 -21.08 -56.85 -10.91
N GLU A 698 -22.10 -56.37 -11.62
CA GLU A 698 -23.09 -55.40 -11.18
C GLU A 698 -23.75 -55.80 -9.84
N ASN A 699 -24.22 -54.82 -9.07
CA ASN A 699 -25.59 -54.95 -8.59
C ASN A 699 -26.33 -53.61 -8.58
N LYS A 700 -27.60 -53.65 -8.96
CA LYS A 700 -28.43 -52.49 -9.30
C LYS A 700 -29.36 -52.13 -8.14
N HIS A 701 -29.70 -50.84 -8.01
CA HIS A 701 -31.10 -50.48 -7.77
C HIS A 701 -31.51 -49.25 -8.58
N LEU A 702 -32.63 -49.40 -9.29
CA LEU A 702 -33.35 -48.35 -10.01
C LEU A 702 -34.50 -47.81 -9.16
N CYS A 703 -34.83 -46.53 -9.30
CA CYS A 703 -36.22 -46.12 -9.57
C CYS A 703 -36.25 -44.78 -10.34
N GLN A 704 -37.37 -44.50 -11.00
CA GLN A 704 -37.44 -43.56 -12.13
C GLN A 704 -38.17 -42.23 -11.86
N GLN A 705 -37.72 -41.20 -12.60
CA GLN A 705 -38.48 -40.12 -13.26
C GLN A 705 -39.92 -39.80 -12.83
N ARG A 706 -40.19 -38.49 -12.65
CA ARG A 706 -41.28 -37.81 -13.38
C ARG A 706 -40.84 -36.42 -13.88
N ARG A 707 -41.18 -36.12 -15.13
CA ARG A 707 -41.17 -34.77 -15.72
C ARG A 707 -42.56 -34.16 -15.60
N CYS A 708 -42.64 -32.84 -15.46
CA CYS A 708 -43.81 -32.07 -15.89
C CYS A 708 -43.37 -31.03 -16.92
N THR A 709 -44.00 -31.07 -18.09
CA THR A 709 -43.89 -30.05 -19.15
C THR A 709 -45.24 -29.37 -19.31
N VAL A 710 -45.25 -28.04 -19.43
CA VAL A 710 -46.37 -27.31 -20.06
C VAL A 710 -45.80 -26.47 -21.20
N LYS A 711 -46.30 -26.71 -22.41
CA LYS A 711 -46.20 -25.81 -23.56
C LYS A 711 -47.56 -25.16 -23.76
N THR A 712 -47.57 -23.90 -24.17
CA THR A 712 -48.58 -23.40 -25.11
C THR A 712 -48.01 -22.25 -25.93
N THR A 713 -48.65 -21.94 -27.06
CA THR A 713 -47.99 -21.40 -28.26
C THR A 713 -48.49 -20.01 -28.64
N VAL A 714 -47.70 -19.28 -29.43
CA VAL A 714 -48.03 -18.02 -30.10
C VAL A 714 -48.99 -18.25 -31.28
N HIS A 715 -49.94 -17.33 -31.54
CA HIS A 715 -50.28 -16.81 -32.88
C HIS A 715 -51.22 -15.57 -32.82
N PRO A 716 -51.35 -14.76 -33.91
CA PRO A 716 -51.87 -13.38 -33.89
C PRO A 716 -53.24 -13.21 -34.61
N TYR A 717 -53.76 -11.98 -34.75
CA TYR A 717 -54.33 -11.41 -36.00
C TYR A 717 -54.82 -9.94 -35.82
N TYR A 718 -55.08 -9.28 -36.96
CA TYR A 718 -55.48 -7.88 -37.27
C TYR A 718 -56.72 -7.31 -36.47
N THR A 719 -57.17 -6.03 -36.52
CA THR A 719 -57.22 -5.00 -37.61
C THR A 719 -57.52 -3.57 -37.09
N ASN A 720 -57.41 -2.56 -37.97
CA ASN A 720 -57.74 -1.12 -37.79
C ASN A 720 -59.20 -0.77 -37.40
N HIS A 721 -59.44 0.43 -36.80
CA HIS A 721 -60.20 1.52 -37.49
C HIS A 721 -60.25 2.90 -36.77
N HIS A 722 -60.02 3.95 -37.58
CA HIS A 722 -60.61 5.32 -37.64
C HIS A 722 -60.65 6.36 -36.49
N MET A 723 -60.11 7.55 -36.84
CA MET A 723 -60.65 8.95 -36.72
C MET A 723 -61.02 9.50 -35.32
N SER A 724 -60.95 10.80 -34.99
CA SER A 724 -60.63 12.08 -35.67
C SER A 724 -60.07 13.04 -34.58
N GLY A 725 -59.20 14.02 -34.79
CA GLY A 725 -59.19 15.03 -35.85
C GLY A 725 -60.07 16.24 -35.48
N ILE A 726 -59.53 17.25 -34.77
CA ILE A 726 -60.05 18.64 -34.71
C ILE A 726 -58.88 19.61 -34.47
N ARG A 727 -58.92 20.77 -35.14
CA ARG A 727 -57.97 21.90 -35.03
C ARG A 727 -58.54 22.98 -34.09
N SER A 728 -57.69 23.74 -33.39
CA SER A 728 -57.66 25.23 -33.49
C SER A 728 -56.71 25.92 -32.50
N ASN A 729 -55.80 26.73 -33.03
CA ASN A 729 -55.16 27.91 -32.41
C ASN A 729 -56.14 29.13 -32.61
N PRO A 730 -55.93 30.41 -32.16
CA PRO A 730 -54.84 31.00 -31.36
C PRO A 730 -55.21 32.18 -30.39
N GLN A 731 -54.16 32.88 -29.88
CA GLN A 731 -54.07 34.32 -29.50
C GLN A 731 -54.67 34.90 -28.19
N HIS A 732 -53.79 35.53 -27.39
CA HIS A 732 -53.86 36.92 -26.84
C HIS A 732 -52.48 37.26 -26.17
N ARG A 733 -51.58 38.07 -26.74
CA ARG A 733 -51.45 39.54 -26.86
C ARG A 733 -51.24 40.37 -25.56
N ASN A 734 -49.97 40.72 -25.33
CA ASN A 734 -49.40 42.04 -24.95
C ASN A 734 -49.88 42.83 -23.70
N CYS A 735 -48.91 43.23 -22.86
CA CYS A 735 -48.78 44.61 -22.39
C CYS A 735 -47.29 45.03 -22.26
N LYS A 736 -46.98 46.33 -22.30
CA LYS A 736 -45.60 46.90 -22.39
C LYS A 736 -45.49 48.24 -21.63
N ARG A 737 -44.27 48.53 -21.12
CA ARG A 737 -43.64 49.84 -20.74
C ARG A 737 -43.94 50.50 -19.38
N CYS A 738 -42.87 50.59 -18.57
CA CYS A 738 -42.17 51.81 -18.07
C CYS A 738 -40.79 51.31 -17.57
N VAL A 739 -39.58 51.75 -17.95
CA VAL A 739 -38.93 53.04 -18.36
C VAL A 739 -38.14 53.75 -17.23
N SER A 740 -36.92 53.24 -17.01
CA SER A 740 -35.65 53.99 -16.87
C SER A 740 -35.08 54.42 -15.50
N ARG A 741 -33.73 54.54 -15.52
CA ARG A 741 -32.80 55.25 -14.61
C ARG A 741 -32.47 54.58 -13.26
N THR A 742 -31.32 53.88 -13.21
CA THR A 742 -30.08 54.37 -12.55
C THR A 742 -28.89 53.47 -12.92
N MET A 743 -28.24 53.71 -14.07
CA MET A 743 -26.94 53.11 -14.40
C MET A 743 -26.23 53.89 -15.52
N ARG A 744 -25.63 55.06 -15.18
CA ARG A 744 -24.95 55.91 -16.17
C ARG A 744 -23.79 56.77 -15.67
N TYR A 745 -23.13 56.41 -14.56
CA TYR A 745 -22.00 57.19 -14.02
C TYR A 745 -20.78 56.43 -13.46
N PHE A 746 -20.64 55.12 -13.74
CA PHE A 746 -19.41 54.38 -13.39
C PHE A 746 -18.69 53.72 -14.57
N LEU A 747 -18.75 54.39 -15.73
CA LEU A 747 -17.85 54.15 -16.89
C LEU A 747 -17.12 55.45 -17.28
N LEU A 748 -16.57 56.14 -16.27
CA LEU A 748 -15.72 57.32 -16.46
C LEU A 748 -14.41 57.28 -15.65
N SER A 749 -13.98 56.09 -15.20
CA SER A 749 -12.66 55.87 -14.57
C SER A 749 -11.75 54.87 -15.33
N ILE A 750 -12.21 54.27 -16.44
CA ILE A 750 -11.37 53.44 -17.32
C ILE A 750 -10.80 54.31 -18.45
N LYS A 751 -9.92 55.26 -18.11
CA LYS A 751 -9.01 55.91 -19.08
C LYS A 751 -7.75 56.56 -18.47
N ALA A 752 -7.26 56.03 -17.34
CA ALA A 752 -6.02 56.52 -16.71
C ALA A 752 -5.22 55.44 -15.93
N LYS A 753 -5.10 54.21 -16.43
CA LYS A 753 -4.13 53.21 -15.90
C LYS A 753 -3.67 52.11 -16.87
N HIS A 754 -3.71 52.37 -18.19
CA HIS A 754 -3.09 51.53 -19.22
C HIS A 754 -1.97 52.28 -19.98
N ARG A 755 -0.89 52.57 -19.25
CA ARG A 755 0.47 52.89 -19.75
C ARG A 755 1.39 52.81 -18.52
N THR A 756 2.53 52.12 -18.65
CA THR A 756 3.30 51.53 -17.52
C THR A 756 2.46 50.44 -16.80
N ILE A 757 2.84 49.15 -16.75
CA ILE A 757 4.14 48.50 -16.93
C ILE A 757 4.05 47.48 -18.08
N LYS A 758 4.76 47.73 -19.19
CA LYS A 758 5.02 46.75 -20.25
C LYS A 758 6.49 46.85 -20.68
N LEU A 759 7.38 46.85 -19.68
CA LEU A 759 8.83 47.02 -19.79
C LEU A 759 9.52 46.36 -18.57
N ARG A 760 9.68 45.02 -18.60
CA ARG A 760 10.74 44.22 -17.93
C ARG A 760 10.37 42.72 -17.96
N THR A 761 10.91 42.01 -18.95
CA THR A 761 11.26 40.56 -18.96
C THR A 761 11.75 40.19 -20.36
N LYS A 762 12.97 40.63 -20.70
CA LYS A 762 13.77 40.13 -21.83
C LYS A 762 15.24 40.37 -21.48
N LYS A 763 16.08 39.34 -21.67
CA LYS A 763 17.40 39.11 -21.02
C LYS A 763 17.25 38.74 -19.53
N SER A 764 17.94 37.73 -18.98
CA SER A 764 19.04 36.83 -19.45
C SER A 764 18.64 35.36 -19.18
N THR A 765 19.08 34.27 -19.83
CA THR A 765 20.42 33.74 -20.23
C THR A 765 21.40 33.54 -19.08
N GLU A 766 22.01 32.35 -19.03
CA GLU A 766 23.04 31.87 -18.07
C GLU A 766 22.57 31.63 -16.62
N PHE A 767 22.18 30.38 -16.31
CA PHE A 767 23.04 29.39 -15.65
C PHE A 767 22.48 27.96 -15.82
#